data_AF-A0A6N2LQZ3-F1
#
_entry.id   AF-A0A6N2LQZ3-F1
#
_cell.length_a   1.000
_cell.length_b   1.000
_cell.length_c   1.000
_cell.angle_alpha   90.00
_cell.angle_beta   90.00
_cell.angle_gamma   90.00
#
_symmetry.space_group_name_H-M   'P 1'
#
loop_
_entity.id
_entity.type
_entity.pdbx_description
1 polymer ?
#
loop_
_entity_poly.entity_id
_entity_poly.type
_entity_poly.pdbx_seq_one_letter_code
_entity_poly.pdbx_strand_id
1 'polypeptide(L)'
;MNTIAEPVQGAGVDDKNLSRASLHRFIHQDFHEAVDRMTIIDAFLFLIVHSIDKLGIWHRLPVFLGLLYLAVRRHLHQEYNLFNVGRTPTGVRYNPADYPYRTADGKYNEPFNEGAGSQGTFFGRNILPVNQKDMKPDPMVVATKLLARKKFIDTGKQFNMIAASWIQFMIHDWIDHMEETQQIELVAPKEVANQCPLKSFKDGSAIYGSNEKTLHKVRTFKDGKLKISEDGLLLHDQDGIAVSGDVRNSWAGVSILQALFIKEHNAVCDTLKREYRNLGDEELYRHARLVTSAVIAKVHTIDWTVELLKTDTLLAGMRGNWYGLLGKSFKDKFGHVGGAILGGVVGLKKPENHGVPYSLTEEFVSVYRMHSLLPDHLQLRDISAAPGSHKSPPSAEKIPMPSLIGRVGEKTSSGIGFVKLMVSMGHQASGALEPWNYPVWLRDVVAQDVEGMDRPDHVDLAALEVYRDRERNVARYNEFRRGLLMIPISKWGDLTDDQEVIEALQEVYGDEVEELDLLVGLMAEKKITGFAISETAFIIFLIMATRRLESDRFFTSNFNEETYTKKGFEWVKTTESLKDVLDRHYPEMTAKWMNSASAFSVWDSPPPSPNRIPLLFRVPKSLLQANTVSRDQAKMFRLAEMIKKLSGASLHRFIHQDFHEAVDRMTIIDAFLFLIVHSIDKLGIWHRLPVFLGLLYLSVRRHLHQEYNLFNVGRTPTGVRYNPADYPYRTADGKYNEPFNEGAGSQGTFFGRNILPVNQKAMLKKPDPMVVATKLLARKKFKDTGKQFNMIAASWIQFMIHDWIDHMEETQQLSLLRRRKLRISAHLNLSSFTRRRKEYRNLGDEELYRHARLVTSAVIAKVHTIDWTVELLKTDTLLAGMRGNWYGLLGKSFKDKFGHVGGAILGGVVGLKKPENHGVPYSLTEEFVSVYRMHSLLPDYLQLRDISAAPGSHKSPPSAEKIPLPSLIGRVGEKTSSGIGFVKLMVSMGHQASGALEPWNYPVERNVARYNEFRRGLLLIPISKWGDLTDDQEVIEALHEVYGDEVEELDLLVGLMAEKKLQDSQLARLLLLYS
;
A
#
# COMPACT_ATOMS: atom_id res chain seq x y z
N MET A 1 34.39 -30.17 42.37
CA MET A 1 33.79 -31.23 41.53
C MET A 1 32.62 -30.65 40.76
N ASN A 2 32.89 -30.15 39.55
CA ASN A 2 32.30 -30.56 38.28
C ASN A 2 32.42 -29.41 37.29
N THR A 3 33.05 -29.75 36.18
CA THR A 3 33.73 -28.93 35.19
C THR A 3 33.11 -29.23 33.82
N ILE A 4 33.17 -28.25 32.91
CA ILE A 4 33.14 -28.37 31.43
C ILE A 4 31.70 -28.55 30.85
N ALA A 5 31.24 -27.82 29.82
CA ALA A 5 31.90 -27.38 28.59
C ALA A 5 31.39 -26.03 28.04
N GLU A 6 32.33 -25.23 27.49
CA GLU A 6 32.06 -24.18 26.51
C GLU A 6 31.82 -24.78 25.11
N PRO A 7 30.94 -24.22 24.27
CA PRO A 7 30.90 -24.54 22.85
C PRO A 7 31.86 -23.65 22.06
N VAL A 8 32.66 -24.33 21.23
CA VAL A 8 33.64 -23.84 20.27
C VAL A 8 33.07 -22.78 19.32
N GLN A 9 33.74 -21.63 19.23
CA GLN A 9 33.58 -20.66 18.14
C GLN A 9 34.08 -21.28 16.82
N GLY A 10 33.14 -21.73 15.99
CA GLY A 10 33.40 -22.00 14.58
C GLY A 10 33.25 -20.70 13.78
N ALA A 11 34.30 -20.31 13.06
CA ALA A 11 34.29 -19.22 12.10
C ALA A 11 33.34 -19.52 10.92
N GLY A 12 32.07 -19.19 11.10
CA GLY A 12 31.13 -18.95 10.01
C GLY A 12 31.16 -17.47 9.69
N VAL A 13 31.63 -17.09 8.49
CA VAL A 13 31.42 -15.74 7.98
C VAL A 13 29.91 -15.56 7.80
N ASP A 14 29.31 -14.68 8.60
CA ASP A 14 27.86 -14.40 8.61
C ASP A 14 27.39 -13.85 7.25
N ASP A 15 26.73 -14.70 6.46
CA ASP A 15 26.01 -14.33 5.21
C ASP A 15 24.94 -13.24 5.43
N LYS A 16 24.54 -12.98 6.68
CA LYS A 16 23.61 -11.89 7.06
C LYS A 16 24.22 -10.50 6.88
N ASN A 17 25.52 -10.34 7.09
CA ASN A 17 26.19 -9.03 7.06
C ASN A 17 26.47 -8.54 5.63
N LEU A 18 26.66 -9.44 4.66
CA LEU A 18 26.95 -9.08 3.26
C LEU A 18 25.76 -8.40 2.54
N SER A 19 24.53 -8.83 2.86
CA SER A 19 23.31 -8.29 2.23
C SER A 19 22.93 -6.88 2.72
N ARG A 20 23.24 -6.55 3.98
CA ARG A 20 22.92 -5.26 4.60
C ARG A 20 23.90 -4.15 4.22
N ALA A 21 25.19 -4.46 4.13
CA ALA A 21 26.21 -3.51 3.65
C ALA A 21 25.92 -3.01 2.22
N SER A 22 25.33 -3.86 1.37
CA SER A 22 24.93 -3.49 0.00
C SER A 22 23.71 -2.54 -0.04
N LEU A 23 22.80 -2.64 0.94
CA LEU A 23 21.62 -1.77 1.07
C LEU A 23 21.99 -0.37 1.54
N HIS A 24 22.97 -0.26 2.45
CA HIS A 24 23.45 1.03 3.01
C HIS A 24 23.86 2.04 1.92
N ARG A 25 24.37 1.57 0.77
CA ARG A 25 24.73 2.44 -0.38
C ARG A 25 23.55 3.25 -0.94
N PHE A 26 22.33 2.75 -0.78
CA PHE A 26 21.11 3.39 -1.30
C PHE A 26 20.31 4.12 -0.23
N ILE A 27 20.74 4.05 1.02
CA ILE A 27 20.02 4.57 2.19
C ILE A 27 20.82 5.72 2.79
N HIS A 28 20.13 6.79 3.19
CA HIS A 28 20.76 7.92 3.87
C HIS A 28 21.47 7.44 5.15
N GLN A 29 22.66 7.98 5.42
CA GLN A 29 23.55 7.49 6.48
C GLN A 29 22.86 7.43 7.86
N ASP A 30 22.05 8.46 8.17
CA ASP A 30 21.31 8.57 9.44
C ASP A 30 20.29 7.44 9.68
N PHE A 31 19.99 6.62 8.67
CA PHE A 31 19.06 5.48 8.81
C PHE A 31 19.74 4.12 8.82
N HIS A 32 21.08 4.05 8.72
CA HIS A 32 21.79 2.76 8.69
C HIS A 32 21.49 1.94 9.95
N GLU A 33 21.52 2.56 11.13
CA GLU A 33 21.20 1.88 12.40
C GLU A 33 19.75 1.41 12.45
N ALA A 34 18.79 2.25 12.03
CA ALA A 34 17.38 1.88 12.00
C ALA A 34 17.15 0.66 11.08
N VAL A 35 17.75 0.67 9.90
CA VAL A 35 17.64 -0.41 8.91
C VAL A 35 18.31 -1.70 9.38
N ASP A 36 19.39 -1.62 10.14
CA ASP A 36 20.04 -2.80 10.72
C ASP A 36 19.16 -3.49 11.77
N ARG A 37 18.23 -2.76 12.40
CA ARG A 37 17.23 -3.31 13.32
C ARG A 37 15.97 -3.85 12.60
N MET A 38 15.76 -3.47 11.33
CA MET A 38 14.60 -3.90 10.56
C MET A 38 14.67 -5.38 10.15
N THR A 39 13.50 -6.00 10.02
CA THR A 39 13.39 -7.28 9.31
C THR A 39 13.82 -7.12 7.84
N ILE A 40 14.18 -8.21 7.15
CA ILE A 40 14.56 -8.14 5.72
C ILE A 40 13.43 -7.54 4.88
N ILE A 41 12.17 -7.84 5.23
CA ILE A 41 11.00 -7.33 4.53
C ILE A 41 10.87 -5.82 4.78
N ASP A 42 10.97 -5.38 6.03
CA ASP A 42 10.81 -3.97 6.37
C ASP A 42 11.96 -3.12 5.85
N ALA A 43 13.20 -3.62 5.88
CA ALA A 43 14.34 -2.96 5.26
C ALA A 43 14.13 -2.75 3.75
N PHE A 44 13.53 -3.74 3.08
CA PHE A 44 13.17 -3.65 1.67
C PHE A 44 12.02 -2.65 1.43
N LEU A 45 10.97 -2.69 2.25
CA LEU A 45 9.87 -1.73 2.20
C LEU A 45 10.35 -0.30 2.45
N PHE A 46 11.25 -0.13 3.41
CA PHE A 46 11.89 1.15 3.72
C PHE A 46 12.74 1.64 2.55
N LEU A 47 13.50 0.77 1.87
CA LEU A 47 14.23 1.15 0.66
C LEU A 47 13.29 1.75 -0.41
N ILE A 48 12.10 1.18 -0.60
CA ILE A 48 11.09 1.72 -1.54
C ILE A 48 10.61 3.10 -1.10
N VAL A 49 10.16 3.24 0.15
CA VAL A 49 9.68 4.52 0.72
C VAL A 49 10.77 5.57 0.63
N HIS A 50 11.98 5.25 1.09
CA HIS A 50 13.13 6.13 1.08
C HIS A 50 13.56 6.57 -0.32
N SER A 51 13.45 5.69 -1.32
CA SER A 51 13.72 6.03 -2.72
C SER A 51 12.70 7.03 -3.27
N ILE A 52 11.43 6.91 -2.88
CA ILE A 52 10.37 7.86 -3.26
C ILE A 52 10.57 9.20 -2.52
N ASP A 53 10.98 9.16 -1.25
CA ASP A 53 11.24 10.35 -0.42
C ASP A 53 12.42 11.16 -0.96
N LYS A 54 13.50 10.49 -1.39
CA LYS A 54 14.65 11.14 -2.08
C LYS A 54 14.26 11.91 -3.33
N LEU A 55 13.19 11.49 -4.00
CA LEU A 55 12.66 12.18 -5.17
C LEU A 55 11.63 13.26 -4.79
N GLY A 56 11.06 13.23 -3.58
CA GLY A 56 10.04 14.17 -3.12
C GLY A 56 8.74 14.10 -3.93
N ILE A 57 8.36 12.89 -4.39
CA ILE A 57 7.26 12.73 -5.36
C ILE A 57 6.03 11.97 -4.87
N TRP A 58 5.98 11.40 -3.66
CA TRP A 58 4.87 10.52 -3.27
C TRP A 58 3.49 11.19 -3.42
N HIS A 59 3.39 12.47 -3.04
CA HIS A 59 2.18 13.26 -3.11
C HIS A 59 1.84 13.75 -4.53
N ARG A 60 2.73 13.47 -5.50
CA ARG A 60 2.57 13.72 -6.94
C ARG A 60 2.23 12.44 -7.71
N LEU A 61 2.34 11.27 -7.09
CA LEU A 61 1.98 10.01 -7.73
C LEU A 61 0.46 9.92 -7.97
N PRO A 62 0.02 9.12 -8.96
CA PRO A 62 -1.37 8.72 -9.07
C PRO A 62 -1.91 8.18 -7.73
N VAL A 63 -3.18 8.44 -7.43
CA VAL A 63 -3.78 8.15 -6.12
C VAL A 63 -3.48 6.74 -5.62
N PHE A 64 -3.64 5.70 -6.45
CA PHE A 64 -3.38 4.32 -6.03
C PHE A 64 -1.92 4.06 -5.60
N LEU A 65 -0.94 4.69 -6.25
CA LEU A 65 0.47 4.59 -5.87
C LEU A 65 0.77 5.41 -4.61
N GLY A 66 0.16 6.59 -4.48
CA GLY A 66 0.23 7.39 -3.25
C GLY A 66 -0.34 6.63 -2.05
N LEU A 67 -1.46 5.91 -2.22
CA LEU A 67 -2.04 5.06 -1.18
C LEU A 67 -1.16 3.86 -0.83
N LEU A 68 -0.51 3.24 -1.82
CA LEU A 68 0.45 2.16 -1.57
C LEU A 68 1.65 2.67 -0.75
N TYR A 69 2.20 3.83 -1.12
CA TYR A 69 3.26 4.49 -0.37
C TYR A 69 2.82 4.76 1.08
N LEU A 70 1.65 5.35 1.29
CA LEU A 70 1.13 5.64 2.64
C LEU A 70 0.87 4.38 3.46
N ALA A 71 0.39 3.30 2.83
CA ALA A 71 0.16 2.03 3.50
C ALA A 71 1.46 1.39 3.98
N VAL A 72 2.51 1.41 3.13
CA VAL A 72 3.84 0.90 3.50
C VAL A 72 4.49 1.77 4.57
N ARG A 73 4.43 3.10 4.42
CA ARG A 73 4.97 4.04 5.40
C ARG A 73 4.28 3.90 6.76
N ARG A 74 2.96 3.75 6.78
CA ARG A 74 2.18 3.49 8.01
C ARG A 74 2.60 2.18 8.68
N HIS A 75 2.76 1.09 7.91
CA HIS A 75 3.24 -0.19 8.42
C HIS A 75 4.60 -0.04 9.12
N LEU A 76 5.56 0.63 8.48
CA LEU A 76 6.87 0.88 9.10
C LEU A 76 6.74 1.67 10.41
N HIS A 77 5.88 2.68 10.48
CA HIS A 77 5.68 3.41 11.74
C HIS A 77 4.96 2.59 12.82
N GLN A 78 4.03 1.70 12.44
CA GLN A 78 3.37 0.81 13.39
C GLN A 78 4.38 -0.14 14.05
N GLU A 79 5.38 -0.61 13.30
CA GLU A 79 6.43 -1.51 13.81
C GLU A 79 7.54 -0.77 14.58
N TYR A 80 7.97 0.41 14.09
CA TYR A 80 9.21 1.04 14.58
C TYR A 80 9.01 2.36 15.34
N ASN A 81 7.78 2.87 15.44
CA ASN A 81 7.47 4.17 16.06
C ASN A 81 6.30 4.12 17.05
N LEU A 82 6.12 2.98 17.75
CA LEU A 82 5.19 2.88 18.88
C LEU A 82 5.97 2.42 20.10
N PHE A 83 6.18 3.33 21.05
CA PHE A 83 6.91 3.07 22.28
C PHE A 83 5.99 3.19 23.49
N ASN A 84 5.92 2.12 24.27
CA ASN A 84 5.23 2.12 25.55
C ASN A 84 6.01 2.93 26.59
N VAL A 85 5.30 3.63 27.48
CA VAL A 85 5.89 4.41 28.57
C VAL A 85 5.31 3.95 29.90
N GLY A 86 6.19 3.68 30.87
CA GLY A 86 5.80 3.16 32.18
C GLY A 86 5.43 1.67 32.17
N ARG A 87 4.94 1.18 33.31
CA ARG A 87 4.42 -0.19 33.42
C ARG A 87 3.01 -0.24 32.80
N THR A 88 2.78 -1.20 31.91
CA THR A 88 1.47 -1.45 31.32
C THR A 88 0.43 -1.69 32.42
N PRO A 89 -0.68 -0.91 32.48
CA PRO A 89 -1.66 -1.02 33.57
C PRO A 89 -2.63 -2.19 33.34
N THR A 90 -2.10 -3.40 33.19
CA THR A 90 -2.87 -4.60 32.81
C THR A 90 -4.08 -4.88 33.72
N GLY A 91 -4.04 -4.45 34.97
CA GLY A 91 -5.14 -4.57 35.93
C GLY A 91 -5.52 -6.03 36.21
N VAL A 92 -6.74 -6.23 36.72
CA VAL A 92 -7.32 -7.58 36.89
C VAL A 92 -7.99 -7.98 35.57
N ARG A 93 -7.89 -9.27 35.18
CA ARG A 93 -8.61 -9.74 33.99
C ARG A 93 -10.11 -9.50 34.17
N TYR A 94 -10.74 -8.92 33.16
CA TYR A 94 -12.16 -8.67 33.09
C TYR A 94 -12.74 -9.26 31.81
N ASN A 95 -14.06 -9.44 31.77
CA ASN A 95 -14.75 -9.85 30.54
C ASN A 95 -15.22 -8.59 29.79
N PRO A 96 -14.74 -8.32 28.57
CA PRO A 96 -15.17 -7.14 27.80
C PRO A 96 -16.68 -7.08 27.56
N ALA A 97 -17.37 -8.23 27.59
CA ALA A 97 -18.82 -8.31 27.45
C ALA A 97 -19.59 -7.68 28.63
N ASP A 98 -18.96 -7.54 29.81
CA ASP A 98 -19.58 -6.92 30.98
C ASP A 98 -19.64 -5.39 30.86
N TYR A 99 -18.84 -4.83 29.94
CA TYR A 99 -18.74 -3.40 29.68
C TYR A 99 -19.12 -3.08 28.24
N PRO A 100 -20.33 -3.34 27.73
CA PRO A 100 -20.66 -3.10 26.31
C PRO A 100 -20.88 -1.60 25.98
N TYR A 101 -20.24 -0.69 26.72
CA TYR A 101 -20.40 0.77 26.64
C TYR A 101 -19.09 1.48 26.99
N ARG A 102 -18.94 2.75 26.56
CA ARG A 102 -17.82 3.60 26.98
C ARG A 102 -17.99 4.01 28.44
N THR A 103 -17.02 3.66 29.28
CA THR A 103 -17.02 3.99 30.72
C THR A 103 -16.70 5.47 30.94
N ALA A 104 -16.94 5.98 32.16
CA ALA A 104 -16.75 7.41 32.43
C ALA A 104 -15.27 7.83 32.42
N ASP A 105 -14.36 6.93 32.78
CA ASP A 105 -12.92 7.18 32.89
C ASP A 105 -12.07 6.55 31.77
N GLY A 106 -12.71 5.91 30.79
CA GLY A 106 -12.07 5.25 29.65
C GLY A 106 -11.54 3.83 29.92
N LYS A 107 -11.69 3.30 31.13
CA LYS A 107 -11.27 1.92 31.46
C LYS A 107 -12.09 0.86 30.72
N TYR A 108 -11.55 -0.36 30.73
CA TYR A 108 -12.19 -1.56 30.20
C TYR A 108 -12.43 -1.52 28.67
N ASN A 109 -11.65 -0.71 27.92
CA ASN A 109 -11.70 -0.73 26.47
C ASN A 109 -10.84 -1.87 25.89
N GLU A 110 -9.55 -1.88 26.22
CA GLU A 110 -8.62 -2.87 25.68
C GLU A 110 -8.75 -4.23 26.40
N PRO A 111 -9.14 -5.32 25.73
CA PRO A 111 -9.52 -6.59 26.39
C PRO A 111 -8.48 -7.21 27.33
N PHE A 112 -7.20 -6.86 27.17
CA PHE A 112 -6.09 -7.40 27.95
C PHE A 112 -5.42 -6.35 28.83
N ASN A 113 -5.95 -5.13 28.87
CA ASN A 113 -5.41 -4.02 29.63
C ASN A 113 -6.53 -3.10 30.13
N GLU A 114 -6.88 -3.25 31.41
CA GLU A 114 -7.96 -2.48 32.05
C GLU A 114 -7.78 -0.96 31.93
N GLY A 115 -6.55 -0.47 32.09
CA GLY A 115 -6.24 0.96 32.13
C GLY A 115 -5.79 1.57 30.81
N ALA A 116 -5.64 0.81 29.71
CA ALA A 116 -5.19 1.40 28.45
C ALA A 116 -6.16 2.49 27.97
N GLY A 117 -5.64 3.69 27.71
CA GLY A 117 -6.48 4.82 27.32
C GLY A 117 -7.50 5.24 28.39
N SER A 118 -7.20 5.07 29.69
CA SER A 118 -8.01 5.65 30.76
C SER A 118 -7.43 6.97 31.27
N GLN A 119 -8.24 7.77 31.97
CA GLN A 119 -7.77 8.96 32.67
C GLN A 119 -6.61 8.61 33.62
N GLY A 120 -5.57 9.44 33.66
CA GLY A 120 -4.42 9.26 34.55
C GLY A 120 -3.36 8.25 34.08
N THR A 121 -3.42 7.79 32.83
CA THR A 121 -2.41 6.91 32.22
C THR A 121 -1.32 7.69 31.48
N PHE A 122 -0.17 7.05 31.28
CA PHE A 122 0.99 7.67 30.63
C PHE A 122 0.73 7.95 29.15
N PHE A 123 1.27 9.07 28.66
CA PHE A 123 1.46 9.28 27.23
C PHE A 123 2.54 8.32 26.71
N GLY A 124 2.26 7.64 25.61
CA GLY A 124 3.26 6.87 24.87
C GLY A 124 4.24 7.78 24.14
N ARG A 125 5.12 7.17 23.34
CA ARG A 125 6.00 7.93 22.43
C ARG A 125 6.03 7.33 21.04
N ASN A 126 6.24 8.18 20.04
CA ASN A 126 6.57 7.78 18.68
C ASN A 126 8.06 7.87 18.38
N ILE A 127 8.79 8.66 19.18
CA ILE A 127 10.22 8.93 19.03
C ILE A 127 10.86 8.79 20.41
N LEU A 128 12.08 8.26 20.48
CA LEU A 128 12.79 8.15 21.75
C LEU A 128 13.07 9.55 22.33
N PRO A 129 12.97 9.73 23.66
CA PRO A 129 13.12 11.04 24.27
C PRO A 129 14.54 11.58 24.11
N VAL A 130 14.65 12.86 23.75
CA VAL A 130 15.94 13.56 23.58
C VAL A 130 16.12 14.54 24.73
N ASN A 131 17.19 14.35 25.50
CA ASN A 131 17.48 15.18 26.66
C ASN A 131 17.89 16.60 26.23
N GLN A 132 17.15 17.61 26.68
CA GLN A 132 17.31 19.01 26.26
C GLN A 132 17.51 19.95 27.45
N LYS A 133 18.63 19.80 28.16
CA LYS A 133 18.94 20.62 29.35
C LYS A 133 19.24 22.08 29.03
N ASP A 134 19.79 22.33 27.85
CA ASP A 134 20.16 23.67 27.43
C ASP A 134 18.92 24.33 26.81
N MET A 135 18.23 25.15 27.62
CA MET A 135 17.02 25.90 27.23
C MET A 135 17.31 27.04 26.22
N LYS A 136 18.19 26.76 25.24
CA LYS A 136 18.63 27.69 24.19
C LYS A 136 18.06 27.26 22.83
N PRO A 137 17.76 28.22 21.94
CA PRO A 137 17.65 29.66 22.20
C PRO A 137 16.47 29.96 23.14
N ASP A 138 16.45 31.15 23.74
CA ASP A 138 15.41 31.53 24.71
C ASP A 138 13.98 31.42 24.10
N PRO A 139 13.02 30.75 24.77
CA PRO A 139 11.67 30.56 24.23
C PRO A 139 10.92 31.87 23.90
N MET A 140 11.14 32.96 24.64
CA MET A 140 10.54 34.26 24.34
C MET A 140 11.18 34.93 23.11
N VAL A 141 12.48 34.71 22.89
CA VAL A 141 13.15 35.14 21.65
C VAL A 141 12.56 34.41 20.45
N VAL A 142 12.37 33.09 20.54
CA VAL A 142 11.72 32.28 19.51
C VAL A 142 10.28 32.78 19.26
N ALA A 143 9.50 32.93 20.32
CA ALA A 143 8.12 33.41 20.24
C ALA A 143 8.03 34.79 19.56
N THR A 144 8.92 35.72 19.92
CA THR A 144 8.91 37.09 19.40
C THR A 144 9.40 37.17 17.97
N LYS A 145 10.51 36.50 17.64
CA LYS A 145 11.18 36.66 16.35
C LYS A 145 10.61 35.77 15.25
N LEU A 146 10.01 34.62 15.58
CA LEU A 146 9.61 33.61 14.59
C LEU A 146 8.12 33.27 14.60
N LEU A 147 7.43 33.39 15.75
CA LEU A 147 6.03 32.98 15.86
C LEU A 147 5.05 34.15 15.84
N ALA A 148 5.31 35.23 16.58
CA ALA A 148 4.38 36.34 16.78
C ALA A 148 3.85 36.92 15.47
N ARG A 149 2.53 37.09 15.39
CA ARG A 149 1.84 37.51 14.18
C ARG A 149 2.28 38.89 13.73
N LYS A 150 2.83 38.97 12.51
CA LYS A 150 3.13 40.24 11.83
C LYS A 150 1.98 40.65 10.92
N LYS A 151 1.59 39.75 10.02
CA LYS A 151 0.47 39.92 9.09
C LYS A 151 -0.36 38.64 9.14
N PHE A 152 -1.68 38.78 9.26
CA PHE A 152 -2.57 37.63 9.24
C PHE A 152 -2.49 36.92 7.87
N ILE A 153 -2.08 35.65 7.91
CA ILE A 153 -2.08 34.74 6.76
C ILE A 153 -3.24 33.77 6.98
N ASP A 154 -4.15 33.68 6.01
CA ASP A 154 -5.31 32.78 6.09
C ASP A 154 -5.18 31.57 5.17
N THR A 155 -6.10 30.62 5.32
CA THR A 155 -6.18 29.40 4.49
C THR A 155 -7.06 29.58 3.25
N GLY A 156 -7.36 30.83 2.88
CA GLY A 156 -8.25 31.17 1.78
C GLY A 156 -9.66 30.60 1.95
N LYS A 157 -10.05 29.67 1.09
CA LYS A 157 -11.38 29.03 1.10
C LYS A 157 -11.36 27.60 1.67
N GLN A 158 -10.18 27.07 1.96
CA GLN A 158 -9.99 25.67 2.32
C GLN A 158 -10.53 25.34 3.70
N PHE A 159 -10.29 26.19 4.70
CA PHE A 159 -10.49 25.85 6.11
C PHE A 159 -11.04 27.04 6.90
N ASN A 160 -12.23 26.90 7.50
CA ASN A 160 -12.92 28.00 8.18
C ASN A 160 -12.71 27.98 9.71
N MET A 161 -13.32 28.95 10.41
CA MET A 161 -13.25 29.01 11.86
C MET A 161 -13.99 27.88 12.58
N ILE A 162 -15.00 27.25 11.95
CA ILE A 162 -15.63 26.04 12.50
C ILE A 162 -14.61 24.90 12.53
N ALA A 163 -13.76 24.80 11.52
CA ALA A 163 -12.71 23.79 11.44
C ALA A 163 -11.58 24.02 12.45
N ALA A 164 -11.24 25.28 12.74
CA ALA A 164 -10.34 25.66 13.83
C ALA A 164 -10.94 25.36 15.21
N SER A 165 -12.21 25.64 15.44
CA SER A 165 -12.91 25.25 16.68
C SER A 165 -13.02 23.74 16.82
N TRP A 166 -13.24 23.02 15.71
CA TRP A 166 -13.36 21.57 15.71
C TRP A 166 -12.10 20.90 16.22
N ILE A 167 -10.93 21.34 15.78
CA ILE A 167 -9.69 20.71 16.21
C ILE A 167 -9.42 20.94 17.70
N GLN A 168 -9.71 22.14 18.24
CA GLN A 168 -9.64 22.36 19.68
C GLN A 168 -10.70 21.54 20.44
N PHE A 169 -11.91 21.41 19.91
CA PHE A 169 -12.93 20.51 20.46
C PHE A 169 -12.44 19.05 20.51
N MET A 170 -11.67 18.59 19.51
CA MET A 170 -11.02 17.27 19.57
C MET A 170 -9.88 17.23 20.59
N ILE A 171 -9.11 18.30 20.78
CA ILE A 171 -8.06 18.34 21.81
C ILE A 171 -8.65 18.20 23.22
N HIS A 172 -9.76 18.89 23.50
CA HIS A 172 -10.53 18.72 24.74
C HIS A 172 -11.04 17.30 24.91
N ASP A 173 -11.25 16.58 23.80
CA ASP A 173 -11.61 15.18 23.81
C ASP A 173 -10.43 14.25 24.04
N TRP A 174 -9.21 14.62 23.66
CA TRP A 174 -8.10 13.67 23.54
C TRP A 174 -7.04 13.80 24.63
N ILE A 175 -6.59 15.03 24.92
CA ILE A 175 -5.33 15.25 25.64
C ILE A 175 -5.42 16.44 26.60
N ASP A 176 -4.86 16.25 27.78
CA ASP A 176 -4.39 17.33 28.66
C ASP A 176 -3.22 16.78 29.49
N HIS A 177 -2.26 17.63 29.84
CA HIS A 177 -1.14 17.24 30.69
C HIS A 177 -1.46 17.59 32.15
N MET A 178 -1.32 16.62 33.06
CA MET A 178 -1.28 16.94 34.48
C MET A 178 -0.11 17.89 34.78
N GLU A 179 -0.36 18.88 35.62
CA GLU A 179 0.64 19.86 36.06
C GLU A 179 1.14 19.52 37.47
N GLU A 180 2.39 19.89 37.76
CA GLU A 180 2.94 19.84 39.11
C GLU A 180 2.48 21.04 39.95
N THR A 181 2.58 20.91 41.27
CA THR A 181 2.26 22.00 42.22
C THR A 181 3.34 23.07 42.31
N GLN A 182 4.54 22.83 41.74
CA GLN A 182 5.64 23.79 41.74
C GLN A 182 5.50 24.74 40.55
N GLN A 183 5.34 26.04 40.81
CA GLN A 183 5.34 27.07 39.77
C GLN A 183 6.76 27.26 39.23
N ILE A 184 6.88 27.28 37.90
CA ILE A 184 8.10 27.66 37.18
C ILE A 184 7.84 29.02 36.54
N GLU A 185 8.56 30.04 36.98
CA GLU A 185 8.52 31.36 36.36
C GLU A 185 9.56 31.41 35.22
N LEU A 186 9.13 31.71 33.99
CA LEU A 186 10.06 31.95 32.88
C LEU A 186 10.67 33.36 33.04
N VAL A 187 11.79 33.46 33.77
CA VAL A 187 12.61 34.67 33.89
C VAL A 187 13.93 34.45 33.14
N ALA A 188 14.36 35.41 32.32
CA ALA A 188 15.67 35.35 31.64
C ALA A 188 16.82 35.12 32.66
N PRO A 189 17.84 34.31 32.34
CA PRO A 189 18.33 33.19 33.18
C PRO A 189 19.17 33.60 34.40
N LYS A 190 19.21 32.80 35.49
CA LYS A 190 20.11 31.63 35.66
C LYS A 190 19.58 30.55 36.64
N GLU A 191 19.50 29.33 36.11
CA GLU A 191 19.78 28.02 36.75
C GLU A 191 18.63 27.18 37.41
N VAL A 192 18.34 26.05 36.73
CA VAL A 192 17.78 24.69 37.10
C VAL A 192 16.29 24.40 37.40
N ALA A 193 15.74 23.33 36.77
CA ALA A 193 14.78 22.36 37.35
C ALA A 193 14.62 21.06 36.50
N ASN A 194 14.37 19.91 37.13
CA ASN A 194 14.27 18.56 36.53
C ASN A 194 13.01 17.80 37.03
N GLN A 195 12.37 17.10 36.09
CA GLN A 195 11.32 16.05 36.17
C GLN A 195 9.87 16.50 36.40
N CYS A 196 8.99 16.10 35.47
CA CYS A 196 7.53 16.33 35.46
C CYS A 196 6.81 15.03 35.02
N PRO A 197 5.79 14.52 35.75
CA PRO A 197 5.08 13.29 35.39
C PRO A 197 3.96 13.54 34.36
N LEU A 198 3.92 12.71 33.30
CA LEU A 198 3.05 12.85 32.13
C LEU A 198 1.81 11.94 32.24
N LYS A 199 0.60 12.50 32.40
CA LYS A 199 -0.67 11.74 32.37
C LYS A 199 -1.83 12.56 31.78
N SER A 200 -2.58 11.96 30.84
CA SER A 200 -4.07 11.88 30.74
C SER A 200 -4.56 11.72 29.29
N PHE A 201 -5.37 10.69 29.04
CA PHE A 201 -6.14 10.45 27.81
C PHE A 201 -7.64 10.54 28.11
N LYS A 202 -8.46 10.97 27.14
CA LYS A 202 -9.91 11.11 27.30
C LYS A 202 -10.69 10.60 26.04
N ASP A 203 -11.96 10.15 26.18
CA ASP A 203 -12.69 9.37 25.14
C ASP A 203 -14.18 9.77 24.87
N GLY A 204 -14.40 10.79 24.04
CA GLY A 204 -15.68 11.51 23.92
C GLY A 204 -15.92 12.52 25.06
N SER A 205 -14.92 12.71 25.93
CA SER A 205 -15.01 13.44 27.18
C SER A 205 -15.31 14.93 27.05
N ALA A 206 -15.12 15.54 25.87
CA ALA A 206 -15.36 16.96 25.68
C ALA A 206 -16.80 17.38 26.03
N ILE A 207 -17.78 16.47 25.89
CA ILE A 207 -19.19 16.68 26.31
C ILE A 207 -19.65 15.76 27.45
N TYR A 208 -18.93 14.66 27.72
CA TYR A 208 -19.32 13.67 28.75
C TYR A 208 -18.50 13.76 30.05
N GLY A 209 -17.37 14.47 30.06
CA GLY A 209 -16.40 14.45 31.15
C GLY A 209 -15.45 13.25 31.06
N SER A 210 -14.39 13.29 31.87
CA SER A 210 -13.34 12.25 31.89
C SER A 210 -13.38 11.35 33.13
N ASN A 211 -14.42 11.48 33.97
CA ASN A 211 -14.68 10.62 35.13
C ASN A 211 -16.13 10.73 35.59
N GLU A 212 -16.53 9.85 36.52
CA GLU A 212 -17.88 9.81 37.09
C GLU A 212 -18.36 11.16 37.64
N LYS A 213 -17.47 11.91 38.31
CA LYS A 213 -17.80 13.22 38.93
C LYS A 213 -18.18 14.25 37.86
N THR A 214 -17.38 14.36 36.80
CA THR A 214 -17.64 15.30 35.69
C THR A 214 -18.84 14.85 34.85
N LEU A 215 -18.99 13.54 34.61
CA LEU A 215 -20.16 12.98 33.94
C LEU A 215 -21.47 13.30 34.67
N HIS A 216 -21.50 13.14 36.00
CA HIS A 216 -22.68 13.45 36.80
C HIS A 216 -23.08 14.94 36.72
N LYS A 217 -22.12 15.85 36.52
CA LYS A 217 -22.42 17.29 36.38
C LYS A 217 -23.20 17.59 35.10
N VAL A 218 -22.93 16.88 34.01
CA VAL A 218 -23.54 17.17 32.68
C VAL A 218 -24.85 16.43 32.42
N ARG A 219 -25.14 15.34 33.14
CA ARG A 219 -26.36 14.53 32.92
C ARG A 219 -27.61 15.15 33.55
N THR A 220 -28.74 14.97 32.87
CA THR A 220 -30.07 15.32 33.42
C THR A 220 -30.65 14.17 34.27
N PHE A 221 -30.13 12.95 34.11
CA PHE A 221 -30.69 11.70 34.65
C PHE A 221 -32.13 11.44 34.23
N LYS A 222 -32.52 12.00 33.08
CA LYS A 222 -33.82 11.80 32.46
C LYS A 222 -33.65 11.49 30.98
N ASP A 223 -34.23 10.37 30.55
CA ASP A 223 -34.23 9.89 29.16
C ASP A 223 -32.82 9.80 28.53
N GLY A 224 -31.79 9.61 29.34
CA GLY A 224 -30.39 9.53 28.91
C GLY A 224 -29.75 10.86 28.55
N LYS A 225 -30.44 11.99 28.72
CA LYS A 225 -30.05 13.28 28.14
C LYS A 225 -28.94 14.01 28.91
N LEU A 226 -28.29 14.93 28.20
CA LEU A 226 -27.36 15.91 28.73
C LEU A 226 -28.01 17.29 28.86
N LYS A 227 -27.51 18.07 29.83
CA LYS A 227 -27.97 19.43 30.13
C LYS A 227 -27.63 20.39 28.99
N ILE A 228 -28.60 21.21 28.61
CA ILE A 228 -28.45 22.28 27.61
C ILE A 228 -29.48 23.37 27.92
N SER A 229 -29.17 24.61 27.56
CA SER A 229 -30.09 25.74 27.68
C SER A 229 -31.19 25.69 26.61
N GLU A 230 -32.32 26.36 26.88
CA GLU A 230 -33.46 26.46 25.95
C GLU A 230 -33.10 27.21 24.65
N ASP A 231 -32.17 28.15 24.72
CA ASP A 231 -31.65 28.91 23.57
C ASP A 231 -30.66 28.09 22.70
N GLY A 232 -30.38 26.85 23.09
CA GLY A 232 -29.48 25.94 22.37
C GLY A 232 -27.99 26.20 22.61
N LEU A 233 -27.63 26.98 23.64
CA LEU A 233 -26.27 27.15 24.14
C LEU A 233 -26.00 26.27 25.38
N LEU A 234 -24.76 26.26 25.85
CA LEU A 234 -24.39 25.60 27.10
C LEU A 234 -25.04 26.32 28.30
N LEU A 235 -25.36 25.57 29.36
CA LEU A 235 -25.68 26.18 30.65
C LEU A 235 -24.38 26.70 31.31
N HIS A 236 -24.51 27.65 32.22
CA HIS A 236 -23.39 28.14 33.04
C HIS A 236 -23.71 27.95 34.52
N ASP A 237 -22.69 27.68 35.33
CA ASP A 237 -22.82 27.64 36.78
C ASP A 237 -22.79 29.04 37.42
N GLN A 238 -22.78 29.10 38.75
CA GLN A 238 -22.81 30.35 39.51
C GLN A 238 -21.58 31.24 39.28
N ASP A 239 -20.46 30.63 38.85
CA ASP A 239 -19.19 31.30 38.61
C ASP A 239 -19.00 31.68 37.12
N GLY A 240 -20.02 31.42 36.30
CA GLY A 240 -20.04 31.70 34.88
C GLY A 240 -19.27 30.68 34.04
N ILE A 241 -18.97 29.50 34.59
CA ILE A 241 -18.27 28.42 33.89
C ILE A 241 -19.30 27.59 33.12
N ALA A 242 -18.99 27.26 31.86
CA ALA A 242 -19.87 26.45 31.04
C ALA A 242 -19.99 25.01 31.56
N VAL A 243 -21.21 24.48 31.58
CA VAL A 243 -21.52 23.12 32.02
C VAL A 243 -21.44 22.19 30.81
N SER A 244 -20.25 21.60 30.62
CA SER A 244 -19.95 20.59 29.62
C SER A 244 -18.91 19.60 30.17
N GLY A 245 -18.40 18.70 29.33
CA GLY A 245 -17.45 17.68 29.74
C GLY A 245 -16.07 18.23 30.09
N ASP A 246 -15.48 19.03 29.18
CA ASP A 246 -14.23 19.75 29.41
C ASP A 246 -14.30 21.16 28.81
N VAL A 247 -14.08 22.18 29.64
CA VAL A 247 -14.19 23.60 29.28
C VAL A 247 -12.92 24.41 29.56
N ARG A 248 -11.82 23.73 29.91
CA ARG A 248 -10.57 24.37 30.32
C ARG A 248 -9.91 25.08 29.13
N ASN A 249 -9.49 26.33 29.31
CA ASN A 249 -8.84 27.16 28.27
C ASN A 249 -9.66 27.21 26.96
N SER A 250 -10.99 27.21 27.09
CA SER A 250 -11.92 27.17 25.95
C SER A 250 -12.23 28.56 25.39
N TRP A 251 -12.98 28.59 24.29
CA TRP A 251 -13.55 29.79 23.69
C TRP A 251 -14.89 29.51 23.03
N ALA A 252 -15.63 30.57 22.70
CA ALA A 252 -17.01 30.50 22.20
C ALA A 252 -17.22 29.51 21.03
N GLY A 253 -16.23 29.37 20.14
CA GLY A 253 -16.30 28.44 19.01
C GLY A 253 -16.32 26.97 19.42
N VAL A 254 -15.61 26.59 20.49
CA VAL A 254 -15.68 25.23 21.05
C VAL A 254 -17.00 25.02 21.78
N SER A 255 -17.46 26.01 22.53
CA SER A 255 -18.72 25.96 23.30
C SER A 255 -19.94 25.73 22.41
N ILE A 256 -20.00 26.35 21.23
CA ILE A 256 -21.09 26.08 20.27
C ILE A 256 -21.00 24.66 19.67
N LEU A 257 -19.81 24.09 19.48
CA LEU A 257 -19.68 22.71 19.03
C LEU A 257 -20.11 21.73 20.13
N GLN A 258 -19.73 21.98 21.39
CA GLN A 258 -20.21 21.21 22.53
C GLN A 258 -21.74 21.24 22.61
N ALA A 259 -22.35 22.43 22.50
CA ALA A 259 -23.81 22.58 22.48
C ALA A 259 -24.45 21.82 21.31
N LEU A 260 -23.87 21.89 20.11
CA LEU A 260 -24.35 21.16 18.93
C LEU A 260 -24.34 19.63 19.15
N PHE A 261 -23.26 19.08 19.70
CA PHE A 261 -23.17 17.63 19.95
C PHE A 261 -23.95 17.17 21.17
N ILE A 262 -24.23 18.04 22.13
CA ILE A 262 -25.23 17.78 23.18
C ILE A 262 -26.64 17.66 22.55
N LYS A 263 -27.00 18.55 21.61
CA LYS A 263 -28.27 18.40 20.86
C LYS A 263 -28.30 17.12 20.04
N GLU A 264 -27.19 16.74 19.39
CA GLU A 264 -27.09 15.48 18.65
C GLU A 264 -27.29 14.26 19.57
N HIS A 265 -26.62 14.24 20.72
CA HIS A 265 -26.81 13.21 21.74
C HIS A 265 -28.27 13.11 22.20
N ASN A 266 -28.88 14.24 22.54
CA ASN A 266 -30.27 14.29 23.01
C ASN A 266 -31.26 13.83 21.93
N ALA A 267 -31.01 14.14 20.66
CA ALA A 267 -31.82 13.68 19.54
C ALA A 267 -31.69 12.17 19.28
N VAL A 268 -30.49 11.61 19.50
CA VAL A 268 -30.28 10.16 19.50
C VAL A 268 -31.08 9.52 20.65
N CYS A 269 -30.99 10.04 21.88
CA CYS A 269 -31.79 9.57 23.01
C CYS A 269 -33.29 9.57 22.70
N ASP A 270 -33.82 10.64 22.12
CA ASP A 270 -35.24 10.73 21.73
C ASP A 270 -35.63 9.68 20.68
N THR A 271 -34.73 9.42 19.73
CA THR A 271 -34.95 8.41 18.70
C THR A 271 -34.92 7.00 19.27
N LEU A 272 -33.94 6.70 20.12
CA LEU A 272 -33.83 5.40 20.79
C LEU A 272 -34.99 5.16 21.75
N LYS A 273 -35.43 6.17 22.51
CA LYS A 273 -36.57 6.05 23.42
C LYS A 273 -37.88 5.78 22.69
N ARG A 274 -38.06 6.37 21.49
CA ARG A 274 -39.24 6.14 20.65
C ARG A 274 -39.32 4.70 20.15
N GLU A 275 -38.18 4.15 19.75
CA GLU A 275 -38.05 2.83 19.13
C GLU A 275 -37.96 1.70 20.17
N TYR A 276 -37.27 1.96 21.28
CA TYR A 276 -37.00 1.02 22.37
C TYR A 276 -37.56 1.56 23.68
N ARG A 277 -38.90 1.56 23.81
CA ARG A 277 -39.64 2.21 24.92
C ARG A 277 -39.20 1.79 26.33
N ASN A 278 -38.71 0.55 26.47
CA ASN A 278 -38.33 -0.05 27.74
C ASN A 278 -36.96 0.40 28.26
N LEU A 279 -36.13 1.05 27.42
CA LEU A 279 -34.81 1.51 27.86
C LEU A 279 -34.94 2.61 28.93
N GLY A 280 -34.23 2.41 30.04
CA GLY A 280 -34.09 3.39 31.11
C GLY A 280 -33.10 4.50 30.74
N ASP A 281 -32.98 5.48 31.64
CA ASP A 281 -32.07 6.63 31.46
C ASP A 281 -30.61 6.21 31.22
N GLU A 282 -30.08 5.30 32.02
CA GLU A 282 -28.69 4.83 31.90
C GLU A 282 -28.41 4.10 30.59
N GLU A 283 -29.35 3.24 30.14
CA GLU A 283 -29.21 2.49 28.89
C GLU A 283 -29.26 3.41 27.67
N LEU A 284 -30.19 4.38 27.67
CA LEU A 284 -30.29 5.40 26.63
C LEU A 284 -29.00 6.21 26.54
N TYR A 285 -28.49 6.69 27.67
CA TYR A 285 -27.24 7.43 27.74
C TYR A 285 -26.06 6.63 27.15
N ARG A 286 -25.91 5.36 27.54
CA ARG A 286 -24.81 4.50 27.06
C ARG A 286 -24.85 4.31 25.54
N HIS A 287 -26.01 4.00 24.98
CA HIS A 287 -26.16 3.85 23.53
C HIS A 287 -25.98 5.18 22.80
N ALA A 288 -26.54 6.28 23.31
CA ALA A 288 -26.40 7.60 22.69
C ALA A 288 -24.95 8.12 22.74
N ARG A 289 -24.19 7.83 23.82
CA ARG A 289 -22.75 8.13 23.91
C ARG A 289 -21.95 7.36 22.86
N LEU A 290 -22.23 6.08 22.66
CA LEU A 290 -21.60 5.27 21.59
C LEU A 290 -21.87 5.89 20.21
N VAL A 291 -23.14 6.13 19.88
CA VAL A 291 -23.55 6.71 18.59
C VAL A 291 -22.89 8.06 18.34
N THR A 292 -22.98 8.97 19.31
CA THR A 292 -22.49 10.35 19.15
C THR A 292 -20.97 10.40 19.05
N SER A 293 -20.24 9.63 19.88
CA SER A 293 -18.77 9.54 19.76
C SER A 293 -18.33 8.96 18.41
N ALA A 294 -19.09 7.99 17.88
CA ALA A 294 -18.82 7.46 16.55
C ALA A 294 -19.13 8.45 15.42
N VAL A 295 -20.18 9.26 15.55
CA VAL A 295 -20.46 10.37 14.62
C VAL A 295 -19.32 11.38 14.64
N ILE A 296 -18.85 11.79 15.81
CA ILE A 296 -17.71 12.72 15.95
C ILE A 296 -16.46 12.17 15.25
N ALA A 297 -16.08 10.92 15.54
CA ALA A 297 -14.91 10.28 14.92
C ALA A 297 -15.06 10.16 13.39
N LYS A 298 -16.27 9.87 12.91
CA LYS A 298 -16.58 9.80 11.47
C LYS A 298 -16.42 11.16 10.81
N VAL A 299 -17.07 12.20 11.34
CA VAL A 299 -16.97 13.58 10.83
C VAL A 299 -15.51 14.05 10.83
N HIS A 300 -14.76 13.76 11.91
CA HIS A 300 -13.34 14.08 11.95
C HIS A 300 -12.57 13.40 10.80
N THR A 301 -12.81 12.09 10.60
CA THR A 301 -12.05 11.26 9.65
C THR A 301 -12.36 11.61 8.18
N ILE A 302 -13.64 11.65 7.79
CA ILE A 302 -14.04 11.71 6.37
C ILE A 302 -14.51 13.08 5.88
N ASP A 303 -14.58 14.07 6.76
CA ASP A 303 -14.95 15.46 6.45
C ASP A 303 -13.82 16.42 6.87
N TRP A 304 -13.53 16.56 8.17
CA TRP A 304 -12.54 17.52 8.66
C TRP A 304 -11.12 17.26 8.14
N THR A 305 -10.60 16.02 8.24
CA THR A 305 -9.24 15.71 7.76
C THR A 305 -9.13 15.82 6.24
N VAL A 306 -10.23 15.62 5.50
CA VAL A 306 -10.27 15.77 4.04
C VAL A 306 -10.13 17.23 3.63
N GLU A 307 -10.69 18.16 4.42
CA GLU A 307 -10.50 19.61 4.21
C GLU A 307 -9.12 20.08 4.67
N LEU A 308 -8.56 19.51 5.75
CA LEU A 308 -7.19 19.78 6.19
C LEU A 308 -6.14 19.35 5.14
N LEU A 309 -6.36 18.20 4.51
CA LEU A 309 -5.45 17.56 3.55
C LEU A 309 -6.12 17.46 2.18
N LYS A 310 -6.40 18.61 1.56
CA LYS A 310 -7.27 18.81 0.39
C LYS A 310 -6.65 18.28 -0.93
N THR A 311 -6.43 16.96 -1.00
CA THR A 311 -5.88 16.24 -2.14
C THR A 311 -6.73 15.01 -2.48
N ASP A 312 -6.68 14.55 -3.74
CA ASP A 312 -7.38 13.33 -4.16
C ASP A 312 -6.86 12.08 -3.41
N THR A 313 -5.55 12.02 -3.12
CA THR A 313 -4.93 10.91 -2.40
C THR A 313 -5.46 10.81 -0.97
N LEU A 314 -5.55 11.94 -0.25
CA LEU A 314 -6.01 11.93 1.13
C LEU A 314 -7.54 11.84 1.23
N LEU A 315 -8.29 12.34 0.24
CA LEU A 315 -9.71 12.01 0.10
C LEU A 315 -9.92 10.49 0.01
N ALA A 316 -9.11 9.79 -0.80
CA ALA A 316 -9.17 8.34 -0.91
C ALA A 316 -8.66 7.63 0.36
N GLY A 317 -7.56 8.11 0.94
CA GLY A 317 -6.91 7.50 2.10
C GLY A 317 -7.79 7.57 3.36
N MET A 318 -8.33 8.74 3.67
CA MET A 318 -9.19 8.93 4.84
C MET A 318 -10.51 8.17 4.72
N ARG A 319 -11.13 8.17 3.53
CA ARG A 319 -12.30 7.32 3.24
C ARG A 319 -11.93 5.84 3.26
N GLY A 320 -10.70 5.48 2.89
CA GLY A 320 -10.16 4.13 2.98
C GLY A 320 -10.01 3.65 4.42
N ASN A 321 -9.60 4.51 5.36
CA ASN A 321 -9.58 4.16 6.78
C ASN A 321 -10.99 3.83 7.30
N TRP A 322 -12.00 4.63 6.95
CA TRP A 322 -13.36 4.40 7.44
C TRP A 322 -14.10 3.28 6.69
N TYR A 323 -14.07 3.27 5.36
CA TYR A 323 -14.87 2.38 4.51
C TYR A 323 -14.09 1.25 3.84
N GLY A 324 -12.76 1.32 3.83
CA GLY A 324 -11.91 0.46 3.02
C GLY A 324 -11.89 0.86 1.54
N LEU A 325 -10.93 0.29 0.80
CA LEU A 325 -10.80 0.56 -0.64
C LEU A 325 -11.98 0.01 -1.47
N LEU A 326 -12.77 -0.92 -0.92
CA LEU A 326 -14.02 -1.37 -1.55
C LEU A 326 -15.14 -0.31 -1.48
N GLY A 327 -15.01 0.66 -0.58
CA GLY A 327 -15.86 1.84 -0.50
C GLY A 327 -17.18 1.64 0.24
N LYS A 328 -17.84 2.79 0.53
CA LYS A 328 -19.07 2.88 1.33
C LYS A 328 -20.19 1.98 0.82
N SER A 329 -20.54 2.07 -0.47
CA SER A 329 -21.67 1.32 -1.03
C SER A 329 -21.49 -0.20 -0.92
N PHE A 330 -20.24 -0.68 -1.02
CA PHE A 330 -19.93 -2.09 -0.80
C PHE A 330 -20.06 -2.45 0.69
N LYS A 331 -19.42 -1.68 1.58
CA LYS A 331 -19.42 -1.93 3.01
C LYS A 331 -20.82 -1.85 3.64
N ASP A 332 -21.65 -0.91 3.21
CA ASP A 332 -23.01 -0.74 3.71
C ASP A 332 -23.93 -1.91 3.33
N LYS A 333 -23.65 -2.57 2.19
CA LYS A 333 -24.44 -3.69 1.64
C LYS A 333 -23.94 -5.07 2.08
N PHE A 334 -22.63 -5.25 2.18
CA PHE A 334 -22.01 -6.56 2.42
C PHE A 334 -21.27 -6.66 3.76
N GLY A 335 -21.19 -5.58 4.53
CA GLY A 335 -20.41 -5.51 5.76
C GLY A 335 -18.91 -5.41 5.50
N HIS A 336 -18.13 -5.65 6.55
CA HIS A 336 -16.66 -5.65 6.49
C HIS A 336 -16.14 -6.92 5.81
N VAL A 337 -15.24 -6.76 4.82
CA VAL A 337 -14.64 -7.87 4.08
C VAL A 337 -13.13 -7.69 3.99
N GLY A 338 -12.38 -8.76 4.25
CA GLY A 338 -10.92 -8.78 4.20
C GLY A 338 -10.28 -8.19 5.46
N GLY A 339 -9.19 -7.46 5.29
CA GLY A 339 -8.49 -6.75 6.35
C GLY A 339 -8.70 -5.23 6.31
N ALA A 340 -7.90 -4.49 7.06
CA ALA A 340 -7.97 -3.04 7.20
C ALA A 340 -7.94 -2.29 5.86
N ILE A 341 -7.19 -2.78 4.87
CA ILE A 341 -7.06 -2.13 3.55
C ILE A 341 -8.36 -2.23 2.75
N LEU A 342 -8.99 -3.41 2.70
CA LEU A 342 -10.17 -3.64 1.84
C LEU A 342 -11.48 -3.18 2.49
N GLY A 343 -11.66 -3.48 3.77
CA GLY A 343 -12.88 -3.19 4.53
C GLY A 343 -12.80 -1.95 5.43
N GLY A 344 -11.63 -1.33 5.55
CA GLY A 344 -11.36 -0.22 6.48
C GLY A 344 -10.95 -0.72 7.86
N VAL A 345 -10.42 0.15 8.71
CA VAL A 345 -10.13 -0.19 10.12
C VAL A 345 -11.40 -0.27 10.96
N VAL A 346 -12.41 0.53 10.63
CA VAL A 346 -13.70 0.49 11.32
C VAL A 346 -14.44 -0.81 10.99
N GLY A 347 -14.93 -1.55 11.98
CA GLY A 347 -15.61 -2.84 11.80
C GLY A 347 -14.68 -4.04 11.64
N LEU A 348 -13.37 -3.90 11.93
CA LEU A 348 -12.48 -5.04 12.08
C LEU A 348 -13.00 -6.00 13.15
N LYS A 349 -12.76 -7.30 12.98
CA LYS A 349 -13.27 -8.33 13.91
C LYS A 349 -12.66 -8.24 15.32
N LYS A 350 -11.49 -7.62 15.45
CA LYS A 350 -10.76 -7.43 16.70
C LYS A 350 -10.05 -6.06 16.63
N PRO A 351 -9.87 -5.39 17.79
CA PRO A 351 -8.97 -4.26 17.86
C PRO A 351 -7.53 -4.71 17.62
N GLU A 352 -6.71 -3.84 17.04
CA GLU A 352 -5.30 -4.04 16.78
C GLU A 352 -4.49 -2.92 17.42
N ASN A 353 -3.48 -3.28 18.20
CA ASN A 353 -2.63 -2.35 18.93
C ASN A 353 -1.14 -2.49 18.55
N HIS A 354 -0.80 -3.42 17.66
CA HIS A 354 0.56 -3.70 17.17
C HIS A 354 1.54 -4.05 18.30
N GLY A 355 1.06 -4.77 19.31
CA GLY A 355 1.87 -5.23 20.45
C GLY A 355 2.20 -4.15 21.49
N VAL A 356 1.75 -2.91 21.29
CA VAL A 356 1.95 -1.78 22.20
C VAL A 356 0.60 -1.35 22.77
N PRO A 357 0.44 -1.18 24.10
CA PRO A 357 -0.80 -0.67 24.68
C PRO A 357 -1.25 0.64 24.04
N TYR A 358 -2.57 0.83 23.92
CA TYR A 358 -3.07 2.08 23.36
C TYR A 358 -2.78 3.27 24.27
N SER A 359 -2.23 4.33 23.68
CA SER A 359 -2.07 5.67 24.24
C SER A 359 -1.95 6.67 23.11
N LEU A 360 -2.30 7.93 23.37
CA LEU A 360 -1.78 9.05 22.60
C LEU A 360 -0.36 9.36 23.09
N THR A 361 0.42 10.05 22.27
CA THR A 361 1.85 10.22 22.48
C THR A 361 2.24 11.68 22.72
N GLU A 362 3.42 11.90 23.30
CA GLU A 362 3.97 13.26 23.45
C GLU A 362 4.15 13.95 22.09
N GLU A 363 4.64 13.21 21.09
CA GLU A 363 4.81 13.73 19.73
C GLU A 363 3.46 14.07 19.08
N PHE A 364 2.40 13.32 19.40
CA PHE A 364 1.04 13.67 18.98
C PHE A 364 0.59 15.01 19.58
N VAL A 365 0.93 15.31 20.84
CA VAL A 365 0.61 16.61 21.43
C VAL A 365 1.32 17.74 20.69
N SER A 366 2.63 17.60 20.46
CA SER A 366 3.44 18.64 19.82
C SER A 366 2.99 18.97 18.40
N VAL A 367 2.64 17.97 17.58
CA VAL A 367 2.20 18.23 16.20
C VAL A 367 0.77 18.79 16.09
N TYR A 368 -0.01 18.78 17.17
CA TYR A 368 -1.35 19.39 17.25
C TYR A 368 -1.34 20.79 17.88
N ARG A 369 -0.16 21.37 18.15
CA ARG A 369 0.01 22.78 18.57
C ARG A 369 -0.28 23.73 17.40
N MET A 370 -1.57 23.98 17.17
CA MET A 370 -2.09 24.68 15.99
C MET A 370 -2.73 26.04 16.33
N HIS A 371 -2.23 26.74 17.37
CA HIS A 371 -2.81 28.00 17.84
C HIS A 371 -2.82 29.13 16.77
N SER A 372 -1.91 29.08 15.79
CA SER A 372 -1.89 30.00 14.64
C SER A 372 -3.15 29.93 13.75
N LEU A 373 -4.00 28.91 13.91
CA LEU A 373 -5.31 28.84 13.25
C LEU A 373 -6.29 29.93 13.71
N LEU A 374 -6.12 30.49 14.91
CA LEU A 374 -7.03 31.50 15.45
C LEU A 374 -6.73 32.89 14.87
N PRO A 375 -7.72 33.70 14.49
CA PRO A 375 -7.53 35.05 13.94
C PRO A 375 -7.32 36.07 15.08
N ASP A 376 -7.17 37.34 14.73
CA ASP A 376 -7.15 38.43 15.73
C ASP A 376 -8.58 38.88 16.10
N HIS A 377 -9.51 38.75 15.15
CA HIS A 377 -10.92 39.10 15.32
C HIS A 377 -11.83 38.09 14.62
N LEU A 378 -13.03 37.89 15.17
CA LEU A 378 -14.14 37.25 14.48
C LEU A 378 -14.99 38.31 13.76
N GLN A 379 -15.19 38.15 12.47
CA GLN A 379 -16.05 39.01 11.65
C GLN A 379 -17.50 38.52 11.77
N LEU A 380 -18.27 39.18 12.62
CA LEU A 380 -19.70 38.89 12.71
C LEU A 380 -20.41 39.27 11.42
N ARG A 381 -21.36 38.42 11.05
CA ARG A 381 -22.21 38.55 9.87
C ARG A 381 -23.62 38.96 10.28
N ASP A 382 -24.25 39.78 9.45
CA ASP A 382 -25.67 40.12 9.62
C ASP A 382 -26.53 39.01 8.98
N ILE A 383 -27.13 38.19 9.84
CA ILE A 383 -28.02 37.09 9.45
C ILE A 383 -29.48 37.53 9.23
N SER A 384 -29.81 38.79 9.53
CA SER A 384 -31.14 39.36 9.27
C SER A 384 -31.29 39.80 7.81
N ALA A 385 -30.18 40.17 7.17
CA ALA A 385 -30.13 40.53 5.75
C ALA A 385 -30.46 39.36 4.80
N ALA A 386 -30.75 39.70 3.54
CA ALA A 386 -30.86 38.73 2.46
C ALA A 386 -29.46 38.20 2.06
N PRO A 387 -29.32 36.92 1.68
CA PRO A 387 -28.04 36.38 1.23
C PRO A 387 -27.53 37.06 -0.05
N GLY A 388 -26.26 37.45 -0.05
CA GLY A 388 -25.56 37.98 -1.22
C GLY A 388 -25.15 36.90 -2.22
N SER A 389 -24.24 37.26 -3.14
CA SER A 389 -23.65 36.30 -4.10
C SER A 389 -23.04 35.10 -3.38
N HIS A 390 -23.26 33.89 -3.89
CA HIS A 390 -22.79 32.65 -3.28
C HIS A 390 -23.20 32.46 -1.81
N LYS A 391 -24.37 33.01 -1.43
CA LYS A 391 -24.95 32.97 -0.08
C LYS A 391 -24.15 33.72 1.00
N SER A 392 -23.27 34.64 0.62
CA SER A 392 -22.49 35.41 1.60
C SER A 392 -23.37 36.43 2.36
N PRO A 393 -23.43 36.40 3.69
CA PRO A 393 -24.05 37.46 4.49
C PRO A 393 -23.15 38.71 4.56
N PRO A 394 -23.74 39.92 4.61
CA PRO A 394 -22.97 41.15 4.79
C PRO A 394 -22.28 41.17 6.17
N SER A 395 -21.14 41.87 6.23
CA SER A 395 -20.40 42.08 7.48
C SER A 395 -21.18 43.02 8.40
N ALA A 396 -21.25 42.67 9.69
CA ALA A 396 -21.83 43.52 10.73
C ALA A 396 -20.73 44.25 11.51
N GLU A 397 -20.05 43.54 12.42
CA GLU A 397 -19.01 44.10 13.30
C GLU A 397 -17.84 43.12 13.45
N LYS A 398 -16.68 43.63 13.89
CA LYS A 398 -15.51 42.80 14.23
C LYS A 398 -15.39 42.69 15.74
N ILE A 399 -15.35 41.47 16.25
CA ILE A 399 -15.16 41.20 17.67
C ILE A 399 -13.73 40.72 17.90
N PRO A 400 -12.93 41.37 18.77
CA PRO A 400 -11.62 40.86 19.17
C PRO A 400 -11.73 39.46 19.78
N MET A 401 -10.83 38.55 19.39
CA MET A 401 -10.80 37.20 19.95
C MET A 401 -10.70 37.15 21.49
N PRO A 402 -9.98 38.05 22.19
CA PRO A 402 -9.98 38.10 23.65
C PRO A 402 -11.36 38.27 24.30
N SER A 403 -12.33 38.83 23.59
CA SER A 403 -13.72 38.94 24.07
C SER A 403 -14.52 37.64 23.86
N LEU A 404 -13.94 36.64 23.20
CA LEU A 404 -14.56 35.36 22.87
C LEU A 404 -13.92 34.17 23.59
N ILE A 405 -12.90 34.37 24.42
CA ILE A 405 -12.21 33.31 25.19
C ILE A 405 -12.65 33.27 26.65
N GLY A 406 -12.57 32.09 27.27
CA GLY A 406 -12.87 31.88 28.69
C GLY A 406 -14.26 32.36 29.10
N ARG A 407 -14.39 32.78 30.37
CA ARG A 407 -15.68 33.22 30.95
C ARG A 407 -16.26 34.48 30.29
N VAL A 408 -15.40 35.41 29.86
CA VAL A 408 -15.82 36.59 29.10
C VAL A 408 -16.41 36.18 27.75
N GLY A 409 -15.81 35.19 27.12
CA GLY A 409 -16.29 34.59 25.88
C GLY A 409 -17.67 33.97 26.00
N GLU A 410 -17.93 33.25 27.09
CA GLU A 410 -19.24 32.65 27.38
C GLU A 410 -20.36 33.68 27.55
N LYS A 411 -20.08 34.79 28.23
CA LYS A 411 -21.03 35.90 28.35
C LYS A 411 -21.30 36.57 27.00
N THR A 412 -20.23 36.78 26.22
CA THR A 412 -20.31 37.43 24.91
C THR A 412 -21.03 36.54 23.91
N SER A 413 -20.79 35.23 23.91
CA SER A 413 -21.42 34.27 23.01
C SER A 413 -22.92 34.16 23.24
N SER A 414 -23.36 34.17 24.51
CA SER A 414 -24.78 34.24 24.88
C SER A 414 -25.48 35.48 24.33
N GLY A 415 -24.80 36.64 24.28
CA GLY A 415 -25.34 37.86 23.66
C GLY A 415 -25.43 37.82 22.13
N ILE A 416 -24.61 37.01 21.47
CA ILE A 416 -24.56 36.89 20.00
C ILE A 416 -25.53 35.81 19.49
N GLY A 417 -25.62 34.69 20.22
CA GLY A 417 -26.43 33.53 19.88
C GLY A 417 -25.76 32.53 18.91
N PHE A 418 -26.20 31.28 18.98
CA PHE A 418 -25.62 30.14 18.23
C PHE A 418 -25.55 30.38 16.72
N VAL A 419 -26.67 30.75 16.09
CA VAL A 419 -26.79 30.84 14.63
C VAL A 419 -25.87 31.92 14.06
N LYS A 420 -25.82 33.10 14.71
CA LYS A 420 -24.99 34.21 14.25
C LYS A 420 -23.50 33.87 14.38
N LEU A 421 -23.09 33.22 15.47
CA LEU A 421 -21.71 32.72 15.64
C LEU A 421 -21.35 31.68 14.58
N MET A 422 -22.17 30.64 14.41
CA MET A 422 -21.90 29.54 13.49
C MET A 422 -21.81 30.02 12.03
N VAL A 423 -22.74 30.89 11.59
CA VAL A 423 -22.69 31.49 10.24
C VAL A 423 -21.46 32.37 10.07
N SER A 424 -21.11 33.16 11.07
CA SER A 424 -19.93 34.04 11.02
C SER A 424 -18.64 33.25 10.91
N MET A 425 -18.51 32.19 11.72
CA MET A 425 -17.38 31.27 11.67
C MET A 425 -17.30 30.49 10.35
N GLY A 426 -18.45 30.07 9.82
CA GLY A 426 -18.52 29.41 8.52
C GLY A 426 -18.03 30.28 7.36
N HIS A 427 -18.21 31.61 7.45
CA HIS A 427 -17.82 32.58 6.44
C HIS A 427 -16.46 33.26 6.68
N GLN A 428 -15.68 32.78 7.64
CA GLN A 428 -14.35 33.31 7.92
C GLN A 428 -13.31 32.19 7.83
N ALA A 429 -12.25 32.44 7.08
CA ALA A 429 -11.09 31.55 7.00
C ALA A 429 -10.34 31.51 8.34
N SER A 430 -9.77 30.37 8.68
CA SER A 430 -8.81 30.26 9.77
C SER A 430 -7.48 30.92 9.38
N GLY A 431 -6.61 31.16 10.37
CA GLY A 431 -5.20 31.41 10.11
C GLY A 431 -4.51 30.18 9.51
N ALA A 432 -3.41 30.41 8.77
CA ALA A 432 -2.52 29.38 8.26
C ALA A 432 -1.42 29.02 9.26
N LEU A 433 -0.93 27.78 9.20
CA LEU A 433 0.18 27.29 10.05
C LEU A 433 1.53 27.62 9.42
N GLU A 434 1.91 28.90 9.54
CA GLU A 434 3.12 29.49 8.95
C GLU A 434 3.86 30.35 10.00
N PRO A 435 5.15 30.67 9.80
CA PRO A 435 5.87 31.62 10.66
C PRO A 435 5.18 32.98 10.69
N TRP A 436 5.41 33.74 11.77
CA TRP A 436 4.80 35.06 12.00
C TRP A 436 3.29 35.11 11.85
N ASN A 437 2.60 34.07 12.31
CA ASN A 437 1.14 34.00 12.30
C ASN A 437 0.53 33.54 13.63
N TYR A 438 1.30 33.50 14.72
CA TYR A 438 0.79 33.18 16.06
C TYR A 438 0.10 34.41 16.68
N PRO A 439 -1.17 34.33 17.11
CA PRO A 439 -1.91 35.50 17.59
C PRO A 439 -1.21 36.21 18.76
N VAL A 440 -1.04 37.53 18.64
CA VAL A 440 -0.35 38.32 19.68
C VAL A 440 -1.11 38.28 21.00
N TRP A 441 -2.44 38.18 20.96
CA TRP A 441 -3.26 38.09 22.16
C TRP A 441 -3.08 36.78 22.95
N LEU A 442 -2.52 35.73 22.36
CA LEU A 442 -2.16 34.49 23.08
C LEU A 442 -0.80 34.60 23.80
N ARG A 443 -0.05 35.68 23.58
CA ARG A 443 1.21 35.94 24.26
C ARG A 443 1.04 36.58 25.64
N ASP A 444 -0.19 36.93 26.00
CA ASP A 444 -0.58 37.44 27.30
C ASP A 444 -2.03 37.00 27.58
N VAL A 445 -2.20 35.72 27.92
CA VAL A 445 -3.52 35.10 28.11
C VAL A 445 -3.70 34.60 29.53
N VAL A 446 -4.92 34.76 30.05
CA VAL A 446 -5.34 34.17 31.32
C VAL A 446 -5.52 32.66 31.13
N ALA A 447 -4.65 31.88 31.75
CA ALA A 447 -4.78 30.43 31.79
C ALA A 447 -5.84 29.99 32.81
N GLN A 448 -6.40 28.79 32.62
CA GLN A 448 -7.40 28.21 33.52
C GLN A 448 -6.90 26.92 34.18
N ASP A 449 -7.39 26.66 35.38
CA ASP A 449 -7.19 25.39 36.07
C ASP A 449 -8.09 24.27 35.51
N VAL A 450 -8.02 23.08 36.12
CA VAL A 450 -8.79 21.90 35.69
C VAL A 450 -10.31 22.02 35.93
N GLU A 451 -10.75 22.96 36.76
CA GLU A 451 -12.17 23.24 36.98
C GLU A 451 -12.69 24.36 36.07
N GLY A 452 -11.82 25.02 35.30
CA GLY A 452 -12.16 26.11 34.38
C GLY A 452 -12.08 27.49 35.03
N MET A 453 -11.50 27.60 36.23
CA MET A 453 -11.30 28.87 36.92
C MET A 453 -10.06 29.58 36.41
N ASP A 454 -10.17 30.91 36.30
CA ASP A 454 -9.08 31.76 35.84
C ASP A 454 -7.93 31.79 36.87
N ARG A 455 -6.70 31.59 36.39
CA ARG A 455 -5.48 31.73 37.19
C ARG A 455 -5.05 33.19 37.24
N PRO A 456 -4.41 33.64 38.35
CA PRO A 456 -3.90 35.00 38.45
C PRO A 456 -2.71 35.25 37.51
N ASP A 457 -1.92 34.21 37.23
CA ASP A 457 -0.71 34.31 36.42
C ASP A 457 -1.03 34.12 34.94
N HIS A 458 -0.77 35.17 34.16
CA HIS A 458 -0.88 35.14 32.70
C HIS A 458 0.28 34.35 32.07
N VAL A 459 0.07 33.88 30.83
CA VAL A 459 1.07 33.11 30.10
C VAL A 459 1.32 33.69 28.70
N ASP A 460 2.59 33.71 28.28
CA ASP A 460 2.94 33.76 26.86
C ASP A 460 2.86 32.35 26.29
N LEU A 461 1.73 32.02 25.66
CA LEU A 461 1.50 30.65 25.21
C LEU A 461 2.50 30.22 24.12
N ALA A 462 2.94 31.14 23.25
CA ALA A 462 3.92 30.81 22.22
C ALA A 462 5.27 30.41 22.83
N ALA A 463 5.74 31.15 23.84
CA ALA A 463 6.97 30.82 24.56
C ALA A 463 6.80 29.53 25.39
N LEU A 464 5.66 29.38 26.05
CA LEU A 464 5.35 28.20 26.85
C LEU A 464 5.32 26.93 25.99
N GLU A 465 4.78 26.97 24.78
CA GLU A 465 4.73 25.80 23.89
C GLU A 465 6.12 25.31 23.46
N VAL A 466 7.02 26.23 23.11
CA VAL A 466 8.43 25.90 22.84
C VAL A 466 9.09 25.29 24.06
N TYR A 467 8.87 25.89 25.25
CA TYR A 467 9.38 25.35 26.51
C TYR A 467 8.85 23.93 26.78
N ARG A 468 7.54 23.69 26.58
CA ARG A 468 6.91 22.39 26.89
C ARG A 468 7.47 21.26 26.04
N ASP A 469 7.73 21.47 24.75
CA ASP A 469 8.29 20.42 23.91
C ASP A 469 9.70 20.02 24.37
N ARG A 470 10.52 21.00 24.76
CA ARG A 470 11.86 20.78 25.33
C ARG A 470 11.80 20.09 26.69
N GLU A 471 10.98 20.61 27.60
CA GLU A 471 10.75 20.06 28.96
C GLU A 471 10.34 18.58 28.89
N ARG A 472 9.49 18.24 27.91
CA ARG A 472 8.96 16.88 27.73
C ARG A 472 9.89 15.99 26.93
N ASN A 473 11.11 16.44 26.63
CA ASN A 473 12.11 15.71 25.87
C ASN A 473 11.58 15.23 24.50
N VAL A 474 10.67 15.99 23.88
CA VAL A 474 10.25 15.75 22.50
C VAL A 474 11.39 16.19 21.59
N ALA A 475 11.80 15.34 20.66
CA ALA A 475 12.90 15.64 19.75
C ALA A 475 12.69 16.98 19.02
N ARG A 476 13.76 17.78 18.88
CA ARG A 476 13.79 18.96 18.02
C ARG A 476 13.60 18.58 16.56
N TYR A 477 13.35 19.55 15.69
CA TYR A 477 12.80 19.29 14.36
C TYR A 477 13.58 18.26 13.53
N ASN A 478 14.92 18.37 13.47
CA ASN A 478 15.71 17.50 12.62
C ASN A 478 15.77 16.05 13.16
N GLU A 479 15.99 15.91 14.46
CA GLU A 479 15.96 14.61 15.13
C GLU A 479 14.56 13.98 15.12
N PHE A 480 13.50 14.80 15.17
CA PHE A 480 12.13 14.37 15.01
C PHE A 480 11.89 13.76 13.62
N ARG A 481 12.42 14.40 12.56
CA ARG A 481 12.39 13.84 11.20
C ARG A 481 13.15 12.52 11.11
N ARG A 482 14.34 12.42 11.72
CA ARG A 482 15.10 11.16 11.76
C ARG A 482 14.32 10.05 12.46
N GLY A 483 13.72 10.36 13.60
CA GLY A 483 12.85 9.45 14.34
C GLY A 483 11.68 8.94 13.50
N LEU A 484 11.14 9.77 12.59
CA LEU A 484 10.09 9.41 11.64
C LEU A 484 10.61 8.88 10.30
N LEU A 485 11.87 8.46 10.23
CA LEU A 485 12.51 7.94 9.03
C LEU A 485 12.36 8.89 7.82
N MET A 486 12.36 10.21 8.08
CA MET A 486 12.28 11.28 7.08
C MET A 486 13.66 11.92 6.91
N ILE A 487 14.04 12.20 5.66
CA ILE A 487 15.34 12.81 5.35
C ILE A 487 15.49 14.13 6.12
N PRO A 488 16.54 14.29 6.96
CA PRO A 488 16.78 15.51 7.71
C PRO A 488 17.20 16.66 6.79
N ILE A 489 17.01 17.90 7.25
CA ILE A 489 17.53 19.09 6.58
C ILE A 489 19.03 19.23 6.86
N SER A 490 19.77 19.76 5.89
CA SER A 490 21.21 20.07 6.03
C SER A 490 21.50 21.57 6.09
N LYS A 491 20.54 22.38 5.64
CA LYS A 491 20.57 23.84 5.59
C LYS A 491 19.15 24.40 5.60
N TRP A 492 18.99 25.67 5.94
CA TRP A 492 17.67 26.34 6.02
C TRP A 492 16.89 26.32 4.70
N GLY A 493 17.57 26.40 3.56
CA GLY A 493 16.94 26.31 2.24
C GLY A 493 16.35 24.93 1.88
N ASP A 494 16.61 23.89 2.69
CA ASP A 494 15.93 22.59 2.54
C ASP A 494 14.53 22.62 3.22
N LEU A 495 14.31 23.53 4.19
CA LEU A 495 13.07 23.65 4.96
C LEU A 495 12.04 24.54 4.26
N THR A 496 12.48 25.69 3.74
CA THR A 496 11.62 26.71 3.12
C THR A 496 12.36 27.45 2.00
N ASP A 497 11.60 27.99 1.05
CA ASP A 497 12.11 28.87 0.00
C ASP A 497 11.95 30.37 0.36
N ASP A 498 11.39 30.69 1.53
CA ASP A 498 11.18 32.07 2.00
C ASP A 498 12.47 32.64 2.59
N GLN A 499 13.06 33.59 1.88
CA GLN A 499 14.34 34.20 2.25
C GLN A 499 14.28 34.98 3.57
N GLU A 500 13.16 35.66 3.87
CA GLU A 500 13.02 36.39 5.13
C GLU A 500 12.97 35.42 6.31
N VAL A 501 12.28 34.28 6.14
CA VAL A 501 12.22 33.23 7.17
C VAL A 501 13.60 32.61 7.39
N ILE A 502 14.36 32.34 6.31
CA ILE A 502 15.73 31.81 6.41
C ILE A 502 16.63 32.76 7.21
N GLU A 503 16.58 34.06 6.92
CA GLU A 503 17.38 35.06 7.63
C GLU A 503 17.01 35.14 9.13
N ALA A 504 15.72 35.08 9.46
CA ALA A 504 15.28 35.07 10.85
C ALA A 504 15.64 33.77 11.59
N LEU A 505 15.59 32.62 10.91
CA LEU A 505 16.07 31.35 11.46
C LEU A 505 17.58 31.42 11.73
N GLN A 506 18.36 31.98 10.81
CA GLN A 506 19.79 32.15 10.98
C GLN A 506 20.13 33.15 12.10
N GLU A 507 19.32 34.19 12.28
CA GLU A 507 19.47 35.13 13.40
C GLU A 507 19.22 34.47 14.77
N VAL A 508 18.28 33.52 14.86
CA VAL A 508 17.87 32.88 16.12
C VAL A 508 18.68 31.63 16.45
N TYR A 509 18.97 30.78 15.45
CA TYR A 509 19.60 29.47 15.59
C TYR A 509 21.01 29.40 14.98
N GLY A 510 21.50 30.46 14.31
CA GLY A 510 22.77 30.40 13.58
C GLY A 510 22.71 29.46 12.38
N ASP A 511 23.79 28.72 12.14
CA ASP A 511 23.83 27.68 11.09
C ASP A 511 23.50 26.27 11.66
N GLU A 512 23.12 26.17 12.94
CA GLU A 512 22.91 24.92 13.66
C GLU A 512 21.47 24.39 13.47
N VAL A 513 21.22 23.70 12.36
CA VAL A 513 19.90 23.13 12.02
C VAL A 513 19.37 22.11 13.04
N GLU A 514 20.24 21.51 13.85
CA GLU A 514 19.86 20.59 14.93
C GLU A 514 19.18 21.30 16.11
N GLU A 515 19.46 22.59 16.29
CA GLU A 515 18.87 23.39 17.37
C GLU A 515 17.46 23.89 17.03
N LEU A 516 16.99 23.71 15.78
CA LEU A 516 15.66 24.16 15.35
C LEU A 516 14.54 23.48 16.17
N ASP A 517 13.77 24.29 16.91
CA ASP A 517 12.62 23.80 17.67
C ASP A 517 11.57 23.16 16.76
N LEU A 518 10.93 22.10 17.27
CA LEU A 518 9.91 21.36 16.52
C LEU A 518 8.78 22.28 16.05
N LEU A 519 8.17 23.05 16.95
CA LEU A 519 7.07 23.96 16.61
C LEU A 519 7.45 24.92 15.46
N VAL A 520 8.64 25.52 15.52
CA VAL A 520 9.13 26.44 14.49
C VAL A 520 9.30 25.71 13.16
N GLY A 521 9.95 24.54 13.16
CA GLY A 521 10.13 23.74 11.96
C GLY A 521 8.80 23.30 11.33
N LEU A 522 7.81 22.90 12.12
CA LEU A 522 6.48 22.53 11.62
C LEU A 522 5.75 23.72 10.95
N MET A 523 5.90 24.93 11.49
CA MET A 523 5.34 26.14 10.89
C MET A 523 6.09 26.54 9.62
N ALA A 524 7.43 26.51 9.64
CA ALA A 524 8.28 26.96 8.54
C ALA A 524 8.39 25.96 7.37
N GLU A 525 8.14 24.67 7.59
CA GLU A 525 8.25 23.65 6.55
C GLU A 525 7.33 23.95 5.36
N LYS A 526 7.91 23.90 4.15
CA LYS A 526 7.17 24.05 2.90
C LYS A 526 6.04 23.03 2.79
N LYS A 527 4.80 23.53 2.72
CA LYS A 527 3.60 22.66 2.68
C LYS A 527 3.40 22.01 1.32
N ILE A 528 2.94 20.76 1.33
CA ILE A 528 2.43 20.07 0.14
C ILE A 528 1.19 20.83 -0.35
N THR A 529 1.03 21.02 -1.66
CA THR A 529 -0.15 21.70 -2.22
C THR A 529 -1.45 21.03 -1.76
N GLY A 530 -2.31 21.81 -1.09
CA GLY A 530 -3.58 21.36 -0.51
C GLY A 530 -3.46 20.90 0.95
N PHE A 531 -2.27 20.80 1.53
CA PHE A 531 -2.09 20.52 2.95
C PHE A 531 -2.07 21.83 3.74
N ALA A 532 -2.83 21.88 4.84
CA ALA A 532 -2.75 22.96 5.82
C ALA A 532 -1.68 22.71 6.90
N ILE A 533 -1.11 21.50 6.97
CA ILE A 533 -0.08 21.07 7.93
C ILE A 533 1.19 20.62 7.21
N SER A 534 2.32 20.62 7.92
CA SER A 534 3.58 20.08 7.41
C SER A 534 3.49 18.59 7.11
N GLU A 535 4.35 18.11 6.21
CA GLU A 535 4.50 16.67 5.97
C GLU A 535 4.97 15.97 7.26
N THR A 536 5.89 16.58 8.01
CA THR A 536 6.36 16.04 9.30
C THR A 536 5.22 15.80 10.29
N ALA A 537 4.30 16.77 10.46
CA ALA A 537 3.11 16.58 11.30
C ALA A 537 2.18 15.50 10.72
N PHE A 538 2.00 15.48 9.40
CA PHE A 538 1.14 14.52 8.72
C PHE A 538 1.57 13.06 8.97
N ILE A 539 2.87 12.77 9.12
CA ILE A 539 3.33 11.40 9.40
C ILE A 539 2.86 10.90 10.77
N ILE A 540 2.87 11.74 11.80
CA ILE A 540 2.28 11.39 13.10
C ILE A 540 0.76 11.20 12.95
N PHE A 541 0.09 12.04 12.16
CA PHE A 541 -1.35 11.87 11.88
C PHE A 541 -1.63 10.53 11.18
N LEU A 542 -0.80 10.14 10.20
CA LEU A 542 -0.98 8.91 9.42
C LEU A 542 -1.09 7.69 10.33
N ILE A 543 -0.19 7.57 11.31
CA ILE A 543 -0.22 6.48 12.29
C ILE A 543 -1.28 6.71 13.37
N MET A 544 -1.26 7.85 14.07
CA MET A 544 -2.07 8.04 15.27
C MET A 544 -3.57 8.15 14.95
N ALA A 545 -3.96 8.77 13.83
CA ALA A 545 -5.37 8.81 13.43
C ALA A 545 -5.91 7.43 13.06
N THR A 546 -5.08 6.57 12.48
CA THR A 546 -5.43 5.17 12.20
C THR A 546 -5.54 4.41 13.52
N ARG A 547 -4.54 4.58 14.41
CA ARG A 547 -4.46 3.95 15.73
C ARG A 547 -5.68 4.21 16.61
N ARG A 548 -6.15 5.47 16.68
CA ARG A 548 -7.38 5.85 17.42
C ARG A 548 -8.63 5.04 17.04
N LEU A 549 -8.70 4.53 15.81
CA LEU A 549 -9.82 3.73 15.33
C LEU A 549 -9.54 2.22 15.46
N GLU A 550 -8.37 1.76 15.05
CA GLU A 550 -8.08 0.33 14.98
C GLU A 550 -7.86 -0.32 16.35
N SER A 551 -7.41 0.44 17.37
CA SER A 551 -7.19 -0.10 18.72
C SER A 551 -8.43 -0.03 19.62
N ASP A 552 -9.50 0.64 19.19
CA ASP A 552 -10.73 0.80 19.98
C ASP A 552 -11.74 -0.29 19.62
N ARG A 553 -12.20 -1.05 20.62
CA ARG A 553 -13.19 -2.11 20.39
C ARG A 553 -14.51 -1.58 19.86
N PHE A 554 -14.90 -0.35 20.23
CA PHE A 554 -16.17 0.25 19.81
C PHE A 554 -16.14 0.76 18.37
N PHE A 555 -14.95 0.84 17.76
CA PHE A 555 -14.77 1.04 16.32
C PHE A 555 -14.45 -0.24 15.57
N THR A 556 -14.14 -1.34 16.27
CA THR A 556 -13.79 -2.64 15.67
C THR A 556 -14.78 -3.73 16.07
N SER A 557 -14.44 -4.59 17.04
CA SER A 557 -15.21 -5.80 17.38
C SER A 557 -16.65 -5.51 17.82
N ASN A 558 -16.88 -4.37 18.46
CA ASN A 558 -18.17 -3.92 18.96
C ASN A 558 -18.83 -2.84 18.09
N PHE A 559 -18.31 -2.56 16.90
CA PHE A 559 -18.95 -1.68 15.93
C PHE A 559 -20.05 -2.42 15.15
N ASN A 560 -21.14 -2.74 15.84
CA ASN A 560 -22.24 -3.57 15.33
C ASN A 560 -23.61 -3.13 15.89
N GLU A 561 -24.68 -3.64 15.30
CA GLU A 561 -26.07 -3.30 15.68
C GLU A 561 -26.44 -3.76 17.10
N GLU A 562 -25.77 -4.78 17.64
CA GLU A 562 -26.02 -5.26 19.01
C GLU A 562 -25.57 -4.21 20.04
N THR A 563 -24.35 -3.70 19.88
CA THR A 563 -23.76 -2.73 20.82
C THR A 563 -24.37 -1.32 20.63
N TYR A 564 -24.57 -0.90 19.38
CA TYR A 564 -25.05 0.45 19.07
C TYR A 564 -26.58 0.57 19.01
N THR A 565 -27.32 -0.53 19.13
CA THR A 565 -28.69 -0.70 18.62
C THR A 565 -28.77 -0.56 17.10
N LYS A 566 -29.79 -1.18 16.48
CA LYS A 566 -30.04 -1.05 15.03
C LYS A 566 -30.21 0.41 14.61
N LYS A 567 -30.99 1.20 15.37
CA LYS A 567 -31.27 2.60 15.06
C LYS A 567 -30.06 3.51 15.30
N GLY A 568 -29.30 3.27 16.37
CA GLY A 568 -28.05 3.99 16.60
C GLY A 568 -27.01 3.68 15.52
N PHE A 569 -26.88 2.42 15.10
CA PHE A 569 -25.97 2.04 14.02
C PHE A 569 -26.37 2.66 12.67
N GLU A 570 -27.67 2.67 12.35
CA GLU A 570 -28.22 3.37 11.18
C GLU A 570 -27.89 4.88 11.20
N TRP A 571 -27.98 5.52 12.37
CA TRP A 571 -27.62 6.93 12.55
C TRP A 571 -26.15 7.21 12.18
N VAL A 572 -25.23 6.37 12.68
CA VAL A 572 -23.79 6.48 12.33
C VAL A 572 -23.57 6.21 10.84
N LYS A 573 -24.27 5.23 10.24
CA LYS A 573 -24.11 4.90 8.81
C LYS A 573 -24.59 6.02 7.88
N THR A 574 -25.62 6.76 8.28
CA THR A 574 -26.27 7.80 7.44
C THR A 574 -25.68 9.19 7.61
N THR A 575 -25.01 9.47 8.74
CA THR A 575 -24.33 10.75 8.98
C THR A 575 -22.93 10.72 8.36
N GLU A 576 -22.62 11.55 7.36
CA GLU A 576 -21.32 11.57 6.66
C GLU A 576 -20.47 12.79 7.00
N SER A 577 -21.07 13.89 7.45
CA SER A 577 -20.41 15.19 7.56
C SER A 577 -20.95 16.03 8.72
N LEU A 578 -20.22 17.10 9.09
CA LEU A 578 -20.74 18.08 10.05
C LEU A 578 -21.97 18.79 9.49
N LYS A 579 -22.06 18.92 8.16
CA LYS A 579 -23.25 19.47 7.49
C LYS A 579 -24.51 18.68 7.85
N ASP A 580 -24.45 17.35 7.88
CA ASP A 580 -25.62 16.52 8.22
C ASP A 580 -26.11 16.78 9.65
N VAL A 581 -25.18 16.98 10.58
CA VAL A 581 -25.51 17.34 11.99
C VAL A 581 -26.12 18.75 12.04
N LEU A 582 -25.55 19.72 11.32
CA LEU A 582 -26.11 21.07 11.25
C LEU A 582 -27.50 21.08 10.58
N ASP A 583 -27.70 20.34 9.49
CA ASP A 583 -28.99 20.23 8.80
C ASP A 583 -30.06 19.63 9.71
N ARG A 584 -29.69 18.70 10.60
CA ARG A 584 -30.62 18.05 11.53
C ARG A 584 -31.16 19.01 12.59
N HIS A 585 -30.32 19.93 13.09
CA HIS A 585 -30.66 20.82 14.19
C HIS A 585 -31.01 22.25 13.76
N TYR A 586 -30.50 22.69 12.60
CA TYR A 586 -30.59 24.05 12.07
C TYR A 586 -30.70 24.06 10.52
N PRO A 587 -31.72 23.40 9.94
CA PRO A 587 -31.85 23.22 8.49
C PRO A 587 -31.95 24.54 7.71
N GLU A 588 -32.63 25.54 8.27
CA GLU A 588 -32.79 26.86 7.64
C GLU A 588 -31.45 27.60 7.53
N MET A 589 -30.56 27.42 8.51
CA MET A 589 -29.25 28.08 8.54
C MET A 589 -28.38 27.60 7.39
N THR A 590 -28.23 26.28 7.21
CA THR A 590 -27.39 25.73 6.13
C THR A 590 -28.03 25.96 4.77
N ALA A 591 -29.36 25.86 4.65
CA ALA A 591 -30.07 26.15 3.40
C ALA A 591 -29.84 27.60 2.94
N LYS A 592 -29.95 28.57 3.87
CA LYS A 592 -29.82 30.00 3.59
C LYS A 592 -28.37 30.44 3.37
N TRP A 593 -27.42 29.90 4.13
CA TRP A 593 -26.08 30.48 4.26
C TRP A 593 -24.92 29.60 3.78
N MET A 594 -25.12 28.29 3.58
CA MET A 594 -24.03 27.39 3.20
C MET A 594 -24.10 27.02 1.72
N ASN A 595 -23.06 27.40 0.96
CA ASN A 595 -22.90 27.09 -0.46
C ASN A 595 -21.83 26.00 -0.70
N SER A 596 -20.85 25.88 0.20
CA SER A 596 -19.82 24.84 0.18
C SER A 596 -20.38 23.42 0.37
N ALA A 597 -19.62 22.41 -0.07
CA ALA A 597 -19.98 21.01 0.13
C ALA A 597 -19.74 20.53 1.58
N SER A 598 -18.62 20.95 2.18
CA SER A 598 -18.29 20.69 3.58
C SER A 598 -18.58 21.92 4.43
N ALA A 599 -19.02 21.69 5.67
CA ALA A 599 -19.22 22.75 6.66
C ALA A 599 -17.89 23.30 7.21
N PHE A 600 -16.75 22.64 6.93
CA PHE A 600 -15.41 23.07 7.32
C PHE A 600 -14.70 23.93 6.27
N SER A 601 -15.16 23.91 5.01
CA SER A 601 -14.73 24.89 4.00
C SER A 601 -15.38 26.25 4.29
N VAL A 602 -14.82 27.35 3.77
CA VAL A 602 -15.50 28.65 3.90
C VAL A 602 -16.83 28.61 3.13
N TRP A 603 -17.94 28.97 3.77
CA TRP A 603 -19.30 28.61 3.35
C TRP A 603 -19.76 29.22 2.03
N ASP A 604 -19.19 30.34 1.60
CA ASP A 604 -19.46 30.97 0.30
C ASP A 604 -18.65 30.35 -0.84
N SER A 605 -17.85 29.30 -0.58
CA SER A 605 -17.10 28.60 -1.61
C SER A 605 -18.04 27.91 -2.61
N PRO A 606 -17.72 27.92 -3.91
CA PRO A 606 -18.49 27.15 -4.88
C PRO A 606 -18.31 25.64 -4.62
N PRO A 607 -19.36 24.83 -4.81
CA PRO A 607 -19.22 23.38 -4.75
C PRO A 607 -18.24 22.90 -5.84
N PRO A 608 -17.41 21.86 -5.56
CA PRO A 608 -16.43 21.39 -6.51
C PRO A 608 -17.10 20.82 -7.77
N SER A 609 -16.56 21.15 -8.94
CA SER A 609 -17.00 20.57 -10.21
C SER A 609 -16.74 19.06 -10.23
N PRO A 610 -17.67 18.22 -10.73
CA PRO A 610 -17.48 16.78 -10.77
C PRO A 610 -16.28 16.41 -11.66
N ASN A 611 -15.28 15.75 -11.06
CA ASN A 611 -14.14 15.20 -11.80
C ASN A 611 -14.50 13.82 -12.37
N ARG A 612 -14.54 13.72 -13.70
CA ARG A 612 -14.93 12.50 -14.44
C ARG A 612 -13.92 11.35 -14.31
N ILE A 613 -12.68 11.63 -13.91
CA ILE A 613 -11.66 10.60 -13.70
C ILE A 613 -11.96 9.88 -12.37
N PRO A 614 -12.04 8.53 -12.35
CA PRO A 614 -12.26 7.79 -11.12
C PRO A 614 -11.17 8.07 -10.09
N LEU A 615 -11.55 8.22 -8.82
CA LEU A 615 -10.68 8.72 -7.74
C LEU A 615 -9.31 8.05 -7.68
N LEU A 616 -9.26 6.71 -7.74
CA LEU A 616 -8.01 5.94 -7.64
C LEU A 616 -7.02 6.17 -8.80
N PHE A 617 -7.49 6.69 -9.94
CA PHE A 617 -6.68 6.93 -11.14
C PHE A 617 -6.40 8.42 -11.38
N ARG A 618 -6.79 9.31 -10.45
CA ARG A 618 -6.48 10.73 -10.57
C ARG A 618 -4.98 10.97 -10.38
N VAL A 619 -4.46 11.95 -11.12
CA VAL A 619 -3.07 12.42 -11.02
C VAL A 619 -3.09 13.86 -10.51
N PRO A 620 -2.33 14.21 -9.46
CA PRO A 620 -2.26 15.57 -8.91
C PRO A 620 -1.89 16.62 -9.96
N LYS A 621 -2.59 17.77 -9.94
CA LYS A 621 -2.40 18.85 -10.93
C LYS A 621 -1.03 19.54 -10.88
N SER A 622 -0.23 19.36 -9.83
CA SER A 622 1.14 19.89 -9.75
C SER A 622 2.07 19.31 -10.82
N LEU A 623 1.75 18.14 -11.39
CA LEU A 623 2.40 17.59 -12.59
C LEU A 623 1.97 18.29 -13.90
N LEU A 624 0.82 18.97 -13.89
CA LEU A 624 0.21 19.61 -15.07
C LEU A 624 0.43 21.14 -15.10
N GLN A 625 0.82 21.76 -13.99
CA GLN A 625 0.97 23.22 -13.85
C GLN A 625 2.41 23.74 -14.02
N ALA A 626 3.34 22.93 -14.50
CA ALA A 626 4.53 23.48 -15.15
C ALA A 626 4.13 24.08 -16.51
N ASN A 627 3.87 25.39 -16.50
CA ASN A 627 3.62 26.32 -17.62
C ASN A 627 2.16 26.57 -18.04
N THR A 628 1.63 27.70 -17.58
CA THR A 628 0.68 28.51 -18.36
C THR A 628 1.41 29.10 -19.57
N VAL A 629 1.14 28.61 -20.78
CA VAL A 629 0.80 29.38 -22.01
C VAL A 629 0.38 28.37 -23.10
N SER A 630 -0.83 28.55 -23.60
CA SER A 630 -1.46 27.81 -24.69
C SER A 630 -0.60 27.69 -25.96
N ARG A 631 -0.43 26.47 -26.47
CA ARG A 631 -0.60 26.07 -27.89
C ARG A 631 -0.35 24.57 -28.02
N ASP A 632 -1.47 23.86 -27.92
CA ASP A 632 -1.90 22.56 -28.43
C ASP A 632 -0.87 21.48 -28.78
N GLN A 633 -1.01 20.37 -28.05
CA GLN A 633 -0.62 18.97 -28.32
C GLN A 633 0.85 18.64 -28.65
N ALA A 634 1.57 19.43 -29.45
CA ALA A 634 2.98 19.21 -29.76
C ALA A 634 3.91 19.50 -28.55
N LYS A 635 3.48 20.35 -27.61
CA LYS A 635 4.21 20.65 -26.37
C LYS A 635 3.99 19.61 -25.27
N MET A 636 2.84 18.94 -25.22
CA MET A 636 2.60 17.81 -24.30
C MET A 636 3.54 16.65 -24.60
N PHE A 637 3.82 16.39 -25.88
CA PHE A 637 4.80 15.39 -26.30
C PHE A 637 6.22 15.79 -25.87
N ARG A 638 6.64 17.05 -26.10
CA ARG A 638 7.97 17.54 -25.67
C ARG A 638 8.13 17.65 -24.15
N LEU A 639 7.06 17.94 -23.40
CA LEU A 639 7.08 18.02 -21.94
C LEU A 639 7.14 16.63 -21.31
N ALA A 640 6.37 15.66 -21.85
CA ALA A 640 6.51 14.27 -21.47
C ALA A 640 7.94 13.75 -21.77
N GLU A 641 8.51 14.13 -22.91
CA GLU A 641 9.89 13.78 -23.30
C GLU A 641 10.97 14.46 -22.43
N MET A 642 10.72 15.70 -21.97
CA MET A 642 11.61 16.42 -21.05
C MET A 642 11.54 15.89 -19.61
N ILE A 643 10.34 15.56 -19.12
CA ILE A 643 10.14 14.89 -17.82
C ILE A 643 10.76 13.49 -17.86
N LYS A 644 10.61 12.76 -18.97
CA LYS A 644 11.24 11.45 -19.22
C LYS A 644 12.76 11.54 -19.24
N LYS A 645 13.36 12.60 -19.83
CA LYS A 645 14.81 12.86 -19.79
C LYS A 645 15.33 13.23 -18.40
N LEU A 646 14.61 14.05 -17.63
CA LEU A 646 14.99 14.45 -16.27
C LEU A 646 14.85 13.29 -15.27
N SER A 647 13.78 12.48 -15.38
CA SER A 647 13.59 11.28 -14.57
C SER A 647 14.55 10.17 -15.00
N GLY A 648 14.77 9.95 -16.30
CA GLY A 648 15.68 8.96 -16.86
C GLY A 648 17.12 9.18 -16.36
N ALA A 649 17.66 10.39 -16.50
CA ALA A 649 19.02 10.71 -16.07
C ALA A 649 19.26 10.53 -14.55
N SER A 650 18.23 10.78 -13.73
CA SER A 650 18.32 10.58 -12.27
C SER A 650 18.11 9.12 -11.87
N LEU A 651 17.23 8.37 -12.56
CA LEU A 651 17.04 6.93 -12.36
C LEU A 651 18.22 6.10 -12.88
N HIS A 652 18.92 6.55 -13.93
CA HIS A 652 20.08 5.87 -14.51
C HIS A 652 21.18 5.61 -13.47
N ARG A 653 21.30 6.44 -12.42
CA ARG A 653 22.22 6.20 -11.29
C ARG A 653 21.92 4.91 -10.52
N PHE A 654 20.66 4.49 -10.49
CA PHE A 654 20.19 3.33 -9.74
C PHE A 654 19.93 2.11 -10.63
N ILE A 655 20.04 2.25 -11.95
CA ILE A 655 19.75 1.23 -12.95
C ILE A 655 21.04 0.80 -13.67
N HIS A 656 21.21 -0.51 -13.88
CA HIS A 656 22.33 -1.04 -14.63
C HIS A 656 22.41 -0.41 -16.04
N GLN A 657 23.62 -0.06 -16.49
CA GLN A 657 23.86 0.71 -17.71
C GLN A 657 23.16 0.12 -18.95
N ASP A 658 23.18 -1.21 -19.09
CA ASP A 658 22.57 -1.95 -20.19
C ASP A 658 21.03 -1.76 -20.31
N PHE A 659 20.37 -1.21 -19.29
CA PHE A 659 18.91 -0.95 -19.31
C PHE A 659 18.55 0.52 -19.48
N HIS A 660 19.51 1.42 -19.62
CA HIS A 660 19.22 2.85 -19.78
C HIS A 660 18.34 3.11 -21.01
N GLU A 661 18.65 2.48 -22.13
CA GLU A 661 17.85 2.60 -23.36
C GLU A 661 16.43 2.02 -23.19
N ALA A 662 16.29 0.89 -22.51
CA ALA A 662 14.98 0.29 -22.25
C ALA A 662 14.12 1.20 -21.35
N VAL A 663 14.71 1.74 -20.29
CA VAL A 663 14.05 2.67 -19.37
C VAL A 663 13.64 3.97 -20.06
N ASP A 664 14.46 4.47 -20.97
CA ASP A 664 14.15 5.66 -21.75
C ASP A 664 12.95 5.44 -22.70
N ARG A 665 12.62 4.19 -23.02
CA ARG A 665 11.41 3.82 -23.78
C ARG A 665 10.18 3.62 -22.87
N MET A 666 10.37 3.26 -21.61
CA MET A 666 9.28 2.99 -20.66
C MET A 666 8.40 4.21 -20.33
N THR A 667 7.14 3.99 -19.97
CA THR A 667 6.34 5.04 -19.32
C THR A 667 6.94 5.41 -17.96
N ILE A 668 6.58 6.56 -17.38
CA ILE A 668 7.07 6.96 -16.05
C ILE A 668 6.70 5.90 -14.99
N ILE A 669 5.50 5.33 -15.09
CA ILE A 669 5.03 4.28 -14.18
C ILE A 669 5.87 3.02 -14.37
N ASP A 670 6.10 2.59 -15.61
CA ASP A 670 6.85 1.37 -15.89
C ASP A 670 8.33 1.52 -15.53
N ALA A 671 8.94 2.68 -15.76
CA ALA A 671 10.30 2.97 -15.33
C ALA A 671 10.45 2.89 -13.80
N PHE A 672 9.45 3.38 -13.06
CA PHE A 672 9.40 3.27 -11.60
C PHE A 672 9.18 1.84 -11.13
N LEU A 673 8.26 1.11 -11.76
CA LEU A 673 8.03 -0.31 -11.49
C LEU A 673 9.29 -1.15 -11.79
N PHE A 674 9.99 -0.82 -12.87
CA PHE A 674 11.25 -1.44 -13.22
C PHE A 674 12.34 -1.13 -12.21
N LEU A 675 12.45 0.10 -11.70
CA LEU A 675 13.39 0.43 -10.62
C LEU A 675 13.20 -0.48 -9.39
N ILE A 676 11.95 -0.75 -9.00
CA ILE A 676 11.63 -1.64 -7.87
C ILE A 676 12.08 -3.07 -8.19
N VAL A 677 11.65 -3.63 -9.33
CA VAL A 677 11.99 -5.00 -9.76
C VAL A 677 13.50 -5.16 -9.91
N HIS A 678 14.16 -4.19 -10.53
CA HIS A 678 15.61 -4.16 -10.73
C HIS A 678 16.39 -4.08 -9.41
N SER A 679 15.90 -3.32 -8.43
CA SER A 679 16.48 -3.29 -7.08
C SER A 679 16.37 -4.65 -6.38
N ILE A 680 15.21 -5.32 -6.49
CA ILE A 680 15.05 -6.69 -5.99
C ILE A 680 16.00 -7.65 -6.73
N ASP A 681 16.18 -7.44 -8.03
CA ASP A 681 17.01 -8.30 -8.85
C ASP A 681 18.49 -8.26 -8.48
N LYS A 682 19.00 -7.06 -8.13
CA LYS A 682 20.36 -6.85 -7.61
C LYS A 682 20.63 -7.60 -6.32
N LEU A 683 19.62 -7.75 -5.48
CA LEU A 683 19.71 -8.51 -4.22
C LEU A 683 19.56 -10.02 -4.46
N GLY A 684 18.95 -10.43 -5.58
CA GLY A 684 18.76 -11.84 -5.91
C GLY A 684 17.78 -12.58 -4.98
N ILE A 685 16.84 -11.86 -4.34
CA ILE A 685 16.02 -12.41 -3.26
C ILE A 685 14.54 -12.64 -3.58
N TRP A 686 14.05 -12.32 -4.79
CA TRP A 686 12.59 -12.31 -5.07
C TRP A 686 11.89 -13.64 -4.71
N HIS A 687 12.55 -14.78 -4.96
CA HIS A 687 12.04 -16.12 -4.69
C HIS A 687 12.10 -16.53 -3.21
N ARG A 688 12.81 -15.75 -2.38
CA ARG A 688 12.88 -15.88 -0.92
C ARG A 688 11.94 -14.91 -0.20
N LEU A 689 11.29 -14.00 -0.93
CA LEU A 689 10.29 -13.11 -0.35
C LEU A 689 9.06 -13.92 0.08
N PRO A 690 8.31 -13.44 1.09
CA PRO A 690 6.99 -13.97 1.38
C PRO A 690 6.13 -14.07 0.12
N VAL A 691 5.31 -15.13 0.03
CA VAL A 691 4.51 -15.48 -1.15
C VAL A 691 3.82 -14.27 -1.78
N PHE A 692 3.15 -13.43 -1.00
CA PHE A 692 2.47 -12.24 -1.50
C PHE A 692 3.42 -11.23 -2.18
N LEU A 693 4.58 -10.95 -1.60
CA LEU A 693 5.58 -10.04 -2.17
C LEU A 693 6.25 -10.65 -3.40
N GLY A 694 6.51 -11.96 -3.39
CA GLY A 694 6.96 -12.69 -4.57
C GLY A 694 5.94 -12.61 -5.72
N LEU A 695 4.64 -12.76 -5.43
CA LEU A 695 3.58 -12.60 -6.41
C LEU A 695 3.47 -11.17 -6.96
N LEU A 696 3.66 -10.17 -6.11
CA LEU A 696 3.68 -8.78 -6.55
C LEU A 696 4.86 -8.51 -7.49
N TYR A 697 6.06 -8.95 -7.13
CA TYR A 697 7.24 -8.90 -7.99
C TYR A 697 6.98 -9.57 -9.35
N LEU A 698 6.45 -10.79 -9.35
CA LEU A 698 6.15 -11.52 -10.59
C LEU A 698 5.07 -10.81 -11.41
N SER A 699 4.05 -10.25 -10.76
CA SER A 699 3.00 -9.51 -11.46
C SER A 699 3.54 -8.26 -12.15
N VAL A 700 4.42 -7.51 -11.48
CA VAL A 700 5.04 -6.32 -12.05
C VAL A 700 6.02 -6.69 -13.16
N ARG A 701 6.88 -7.69 -12.94
CA ARG A 701 7.82 -8.16 -13.96
C ARG A 701 7.10 -8.70 -15.20
N ARG A 702 6.02 -9.45 -15.01
CA ARG A 702 5.16 -9.93 -16.11
C ARG A 702 4.53 -8.77 -16.88
N HIS A 703 4.02 -7.74 -16.19
CA HIS A 703 3.49 -6.53 -16.83
C HIS A 703 4.55 -5.86 -17.71
N LEU A 704 5.78 -5.68 -17.19
CA LEU A 704 6.88 -5.11 -17.98
C LEU A 704 7.21 -5.98 -19.21
N HIS A 705 7.17 -7.30 -19.08
CA HIS A 705 7.38 -8.20 -20.23
C HIS A 705 6.23 -8.14 -21.25
N GLN A 706 4.98 -7.99 -20.80
CA GLN A 706 3.83 -7.82 -21.69
C GLN A 706 3.93 -6.53 -22.51
N GLU A 707 4.41 -5.44 -21.92
CA GLU A 707 4.51 -4.14 -22.59
C GLU A 707 5.78 -4.01 -23.46
N TYR A 708 6.92 -4.57 -23.03
CA TYR A 708 8.22 -4.30 -23.64
C TYR A 708 8.91 -5.52 -24.27
N ASN A 709 8.34 -6.72 -24.14
CA ASN A 709 8.90 -7.98 -24.66
C ASN A 709 7.90 -8.78 -25.52
N LEU A 710 6.96 -8.12 -26.20
CA LEU A 710 6.12 -8.75 -27.23
C LEU A 710 6.35 -8.03 -28.56
N PHE A 711 6.94 -8.74 -29.52
CA PHE A 711 7.24 -8.21 -30.86
C PHE A 711 6.51 -9.01 -31.93
N ASN A 712 5.67 -8.31 -32.70
CA ASN A 712 5.04 -8.88 -33.89
C ASN A 712 6.08 -9.10 -35.00
N VAL A 713 5.96 -10.21 -35.73
CA VAL A 713 6.84 -10.54 -36.87
C VAL A 713 6.01 -10.68 -38.13
N GLY A 714 6.42 -9.98 -39.19
CA GLY A 714 5.72 -9.97 -40.47
C GLY A 714 4.42 -9.17 -40.44
N ARG A 715 3.65 -9.28 -41.53
CA ARG A 715 2.35 -8.59 -41.66
C ARG A 715 1.30 -9.34 -40.84
N THR A 716 0.59 -8.63 -39.97
CA THR A 716 -0.54 -9.18 -39.22
C THR A 716 -1.60 -9.75 -40.18
N PRO A 717 -2.00 -11.03 -40.04
CA PRO A 717 -2.97 -11.67 -40.93
C PRO A 717 -4.40 -11.26 -40.54
N THR A 718 -4.72 -9.98 -40.74
CA THR A 718 -5.99 -9.37 -40.32
C THR A 718 -7.21 -10.02 -41.00
N GLY A 719 -7.04 -10.40 -42.28
CA GLY A 719 -8.12 -10.97 -43.09
C GLY A 719 -9.27 -9.98 -43.34
N VAL A 720 -10.44 -10.51 -43.68
CA VAL A 720 -11.69 -9.73 -43.75
C VAL A 720 -12.37 -9.74 -42.38
N ARG A 721 -13.04 -8.63 -42.02
CA ARG A 721 -13.86 -8.56 -40.80
C ARG A 721 -14.88 -9.70 -40.78
N TYR A 722 -14.88 -10.45 -39.68
CA TYR A 722 -15.82 -11.55 -39.45
C TYR A 722 -16.49 -11.37 -38.09
N ASN A 723 -17.62 -12.06 -37.87
CA ASN A 723 -18.28 -12.08 -36.58
C ASN A 723 -17.78 -13.29 -35.78
N PRO A 724 -17.12 -13.11 -34.62
CA PRO A 724 -16.65 -14.23 -33.81
C PRO A 724 -17.77 -15.20 -33.37
N ALA A 725 -19.02 -14.72 -33.31
CA ALA A 725 -20.17 -15.56 -32.98
C ALA A 725 -20.48 -16.63 -34.05
N ASP A 726 -19.98 -16.46 -35.28
CA ASP A 726 -20.13 -17.44 -36.36
C ASP A 726 -19.16 -18.63 -36.19
N TYR A 727 -18.13 -18.46 -35.35
CA TYR A 727 -17.12 -19.47 -35.04
C TYR A 727 -17.05 -19.76 -33.53
N PRO A 728 -18.13 -20.25 -32.89
CA PRO A 728 -18.17 -20.51 -31.45
C PRO A 728 -17.40 -21.79 -31.03
N TYR A 729 -16.42 -22.22 -31.82
CA TYR A 729 -15.65 -23.44 -31.68
C TYR A 729 -14.20 -23.23 -32.16
N ARG A 730 -13.28 -24.13 -31.77
CA ARG A 730 -11.91 -24.13 -32.32
C ARG A 730 -11.91 -24.71 -33.74
N THR A 731 -11.54 -23.91 -34.73
CA THR A 731 -11.43 -24.30 -36.14
C THR A 731 -10.29 -25.31 -36.36
N ALA A 732 -10.27 -25.97 -37.52
CA ALA A 732 -9.29 -27.01 -37.82
C ALA A 732 -7.86 -26.45 -37.91
N ASP A 733 -7.71 -25.28 -38.53
CA ASP A 733 -6.45 -24.58 -38.80
C ASP A 733 -6.12 -23.47 -37.77
N GLY A 734 -7.02 -23.20 -36.82
CA GLY A 734 -6.84 -22.19 -35.78
C GLY A 734 -7.30 -20.78 -36.14
N LYS A 735 -7.82 -20.55 -37.36
CA LYS A 735 -8.38 -19.26 -37.77
C LYS A 735 -9.62 -18.86 -36.99
N TYR A 736 -9.97 -17.58 -37.07
CA TYR A 736 -11.19 -16.97 -36.51
C TYR A 736 -11.25 -16.93 -34.98
N ASN A 737 -10.14 -17.19 -34.29
CA ASN A 737 -10.07 -17.15 -32.83
C ASN A 737 -9.91 -15.72 -32.28
N GLU A 738 -8.95 -14.95 -32.81
CA GLU A 738 -8.71 -13.58 -32.36
C GLU A 738 -9.70 -12.59 -33.03
N PRO A 739 -10.63 -11.95 -32.30
CA PRO A 739 -11.79 -11.26 -32.89
C PRO A 739 -11.54 -10.21 -33.99
N PHE A 740 -10.31 -9.71 -34.07
CA PHE A 740 -9.91 -8.66 -35.02
C PHE A 740 -8.88 -9.13 -36.05
N ASN A 741 -8.38 -10.37 -35.95
CA ASN A 741 -7.32 -10.91 -36.79
C ASN A 741 -7.65 -12.35 -37.20
N GLU A 742 -8.19 -12.51 -38.43
CA GLU A 742 -8.65 -13.82 -38.95
C GLU A 742 -7.61 -14.93 -38.78
N GLY A 743 -6.35 -14.64 -39.12
CA GLY A 743 -5.28 -15.64 -39.15
C GLY A 743 -4.43 -15.71 -37.89
N ALA A 744 -4.61 -14.85 -36.89
CA ALA A 744 -3.70 -14.85 -35.73
C ALA A 744 -3.79 -16.17 -34.95
N GLY A 745 -2.64 -16.80 -34.70
CA GLY A 745 -2.54 -18.12 -34.08
C GLY A 745 -2.94 -19.31 -34.97
N SER A 746 -3.12 -19.11 -36.28
CA SER A 746 -3.45 -20.18 -37.23
C SER A 746 -2.22 -20.88 -37.80
N GLN A 747 -2.41 -22.07 -38.37
CA GLN A 747 -1.34 -22.83 -39.01
C GLN A 747 -0.69 -22.03 -40.15
N GLY A 748 0.64 -21.95 -40.15
CA GLY A 748 1.43 -21.27 -41.18
C GLY A 748 1.69 -19.78 -40.92
N THR A 749 1.27 -19.23 -39.78
CA THR A 749 1.66 -17.86 -39.37
C THR A 749 3.06 -17.77 -38.80
N PHE A 750 3.63 -16.55 -38.80
CA PHE A 750 4.95 -16.28 -38.23
C PHE A 750 5.01 -16.55 -36.73
N PHE A 751 6.17 -17.02 -36.26
CA PHE A 751 6.55 -16.94 -34.86
C PHE A 751 6.85 -15.48 -34.50
N GLY A 752 6.28 -15.00 -33.40
CA GLY A 752 6.62 -13.70 -32.83
C GLY A 752 8.02 -13.70 -32.20
N ARG A 753 8.40 -12.60 -31.56
CA ARG A 753 9.60 -12.55 -30.72
C ARG A 753 9.36 -11.92 -29.37
N ASN A 754 10.18 -12.28 -28.39
CA ASN A 754 10.27 -11.58 -27.10
C ASN A 754 11.52 -10.72 -26.97
N ILE A 755 12.51 -10.95 -27.84
CA ILE A 755 13.79 -10.25 -27.88
C ILE A 755 14.07 -9.87 -29.33
N LEU A 756 14.69 -8.71 -29.54
CA LEU A 756 15.07 -8.28 -30.88
C LEU A 756 16.09 -9.26 -31.49
N PRO A 757 15.97 -9.60 -32.79
CA PRO A 757 16.82 -10.61 -33.40
C PRO A 757 18.27 -10.14 -33.49
N VAL A 758 19.21 -11.03 -33.15
CA VAL A 758 20.65 -10.78 -33.22
C VAL A 758 21.23 -11.54 -34.41
N ASN A 759 21.76 -10.83 -35.41
CA ASN A 759 22.33 -11.46 -36.60
C ASN A 759 23.64 -12.18 -36.26
N GLN A 760 23.61 -13.52 -36.29
CA GLN A 760 24.73 -14.36 -35.89
C GLN A 760 25.14 -15.37 -36.97
N LYS A 761 24.78 -15.14 -38.24
CA LYS A 761 25.10 -16.09 -39.32
C LYS A 761 26.60 -16.37 -39.46
N ALA A 762 27.46 -15.40 -39.17
CA ALA A 762 28.91 -15.56 -39.19
C ALA A 762 29.45 -16.41 -38.02
N MET A 763 28.64 -16.62 -36.97
CA MET A 763 29.01 -17.33 -35.75
C MET A 763 28.40 -18.74 -35.65
N LEU A 764 27.77 -19.24 -36.72
CA LEU A 764 27.16 -20.59 -36.76
C LEU A 764 28.12 -21.74 -36.40
N LYS A 765 29.44 -21.53 -36.53
CA LYS A 765 30.47 -22.54 -36.22
C LYS A 765 31.44 -22.08 -35.12
N LYS A 766 31.09 -21.05 -34.35
CA LYS A 766 31.98 -20.43 -33.34
C LYS A 766 31.28 -20.30 -31.97
N PRO A 767 31.74 -21.04 -30.94
CA PRO A 767 32.63 -22.21 -31.01
C PRO A 767 32.04 -23.36 -31.83
N ASP A 768 32.83 -24.39 -32.14
CA ASP A 768 32.35 -25.55 -32.91
C ASP A 768 31.17 -26.22 -32.16
N PRO A 769 29.97 -26.32 -32.76
CA PRO A 769 28.79 -26.90 -32.11
C PRO A 769 29.01 -28.33 -31.63
N MET A 770 29.85 -29.11 -32.32
CA MET A 770 30.18 -30.47 -31.93
C MET A 770 31.07 -30.49 -30.69
N VAL A 771 31.98 -29.52 -30.54
CA VAL A 771 32.81 -29.36 -29.33
C VAL A 771 31.91 -29.04 -28.15
N VAL A 772 30.94 -28.14 -28.33
CA VAL A 772 30.01 -27.78 -27.26
C VAL A 772 29.11 -28.95 -26.88
N ALA A 773 28.52 -29.64 -27.86
CA ALA A 773 27.69 -30.81 -27.61
C ALA A 773 28.47 -31.90 -26.85
N THR A 774 29.71 -32.18 -27.25
CA THR A 774 30.53 -33.25 -26.67
C THR A 774 31.06 -32.88 -25.28
N LYS A 775 31.57 -31.66 -25.10
CA LYS A 775 32.21 -31.25 -23.85
C LYS A 775 31.22 -30.79 -22.77
N LEU A 776 30.16 -30.07 -23.15
CA LEU A 776 29.28 -29.37 -22.20
C LEU A 776 27.90 -30.02 -22.04
N LEU A 777 27.38 -30.73 -23.06
CA LEU A 777 26.01 -31.24 -23.05
C LEU A 777 25.93 -32.77 -22.91
N ALA A 778 26.84 -33.53 -23.50
CA ALA A 778 26.81 -35.00 -23.48
C ALA A 778 26.78 -35.54 -22.04
N ARG A 779 25.86 -36.46 -21.76
CA ARG A 779 25.66 -37.06 -20.43
C ARG A 779 26.87 -37.92 -20.05
N LYS A 780 27.64 -37.47 -19.05
CA LYS A 780 28.69 -38.27 -18.39
C LYS A 780 28.11 -39.20 -17.34
N LYS A 781 27.21 -38.69 -16.48
CA LYS A 781 26.53 -39.45 -15.42
C LYS A 781 25.06 -39.04 -15.33
N PHE A 782 24.16 -40.02 -15.24
CA PHE A 782 22.73 -39.75 -15.06
C PHE A 782 22.46 -39.13 -13.68
N LYS A 783 21.83 -37.95 -13.66
CA LYS A 783 21.33 -37.27 -12.46
C LYS A 783 19.81 -37.10 -12.60
N ASP A 784 19.04 -37.69 -11.69
CA ASP A 784 17.57 -37.60 -11.70
C ASP A 784 17.04 -36.37 -10.95
N THR A 785 15.73 -36.13 -11.05
CA THR A 785 15.02 -35.07 -10.30
C THR A 785 14.59 -35.50 -8.90
N GLY A 786 15.11 -36.61 -8.37
CA GLY A 786 14.53 -37.27 -7.20
C GLY A 786 13.03 -37.54 -7.38
N LYS A 787 12.24 -37.36 -6.33
CA LYS A 787 10.77 -37.58 -6.35
C LYS A 787 9.95 -36.41 -6.91
N GLN A 788 10.58 -35.36 -7.44
CA GLN A 788 9.89 -34.16 -7.87
C GLN A 788 9.16 -34.31 -9.21
N PHE A 789 9.80 -34.92 -10.23
CA PHE A 789 9.28 -34.95 -11.60
C PHE A 789 9.46 -36.35 -12.21
N ASN A 790 8.37 -36.94 -12.70
CA ASN A 790 8.37 -38.29 -13.26
C ASN A 790 8.32 -38.29 -14.80
N MET A 791 8.39 -39.48 -15.39
CA MET A 791 8.34 -39.64 -16.85
C MET A 791 6.97 -39.32 -17.46
N ILE A 792 5.88 -39.31 -16.67
CA ILE A 792 4.57 -38.82 -17.13
C ILE A 792 4.67 -37.32 -17.40
N ALA A 793 5.28 -36.58 -16.47
CA ALA A 793 5.45 -35.13 -16.61
C ALA A 793 6.43 -34.77 -17.74
N ALA A 794 7.49 -35.55 -17.96
CA ALA A 794 8.37 -35.39 -19.12
C ALA A 794 7.64 -35.72 -20.45
N SER A 795 6.76 -36.73 -20.46
CA SER A 795 5.94 -37.04 -21.64
C SER A 795 4.87 -35.97 -21.88
N TRP A 796 4.32 -35.38 -20.81
CA TRP A 796 3.31 -34.33 -20.88
C TRP A 796 3.83 -33.10 -21.61
N ILE A 797 5.04 -32.63 -21.30
CA ILE A 797 5.58 -31.44 -21.98
C ILE A 797 5.87 -31.70 -23.45
N GLN A 798 6.38 -32.88 -23.81
CA GLN A 798 6.52 -33.27 -25.22
C GLN A 798 5.15 -33.30 -25.92
N PHE A 799 4.11 -33.79 -25.25
CA PHE A 799 2.74 -33.76 -25.75
C PHE A 799 2.22 -32.33 -25.95
N MET A 800 2.56 -31.38 -25.06
CA MET A 800 2.24 -29.96 -25.26
C MET A 800 3.00 -29.36 -26.45
N ILE A 801 4.28 -29.70 -26.62
CA ILE A 801 5.09 -29.23 -27.77
C ILE A 801 4.47 -29.66 -29.09
N HIS A 802 3.91 -30.87 -29.17
CA HIS A 802 3.18 -31.35 -30.35
C HIS A 802 1.87 -30.58 -30.64
N ASP A 803 1.29 -29.90 -29.65
CA ASP A 803 0.15 -28.98 -29.84
C ASP A 803 0.63 -27.57 -30.22
N TRP A 804 1.75 -27.14 -29.66
CA TRP A 804 2.20 -25.76 -29.71
C TRP A 804 3.04 -25.39 -30.94
N ILE A 805 4.08 -26.17 -31.27
CA ILE A 805 5.15 -25.70 -32.17
C ILE A 805 5.71 -26.79 -33.10
N ASP A 806 5.87 -26.44 -34.38
CA ASP A 806 6.72 -27.13 -35.37
C ASP A 806 7.13 -26.12 -36.45
N HIS A 807 8.34 -26.24 -36.99
CA HIS A 807 8.86 -25.29 -38.00
C HIS A 807 8.60 -25.77 -39.42
N MET A 808 8.28 -24.85 -40.32
CA MET A 808 8.29 -25.15 -41.76
C MET A 808 9.73 -25.24 -42.27
N GLU A 809 10.03 -26.30 -43.01
CA GLU A 809 11.37 -26.62 -43.55
C GLU A 809 11.44 -26.31 -45.07
N GLU A 810 12.56 -25.74 -45.56
CA GLU A 810 12.81 -25.50 -46.99
C GLU A 810 13.38 -26.74 -47.69
N THR A 811 13.00 -26.96 -48.96
CA THR A 811 13.37 -28.15 -49.74
C THR A 811 14.80 -28.16 -50.33
N GLN A 812 15.63 -27.14 -50.09
CA GLN A 812 16.98 -27.03 -50.68
C GLN A 812 18.10 -27.45 -49.71
N GLN A 813 18.58 -28.69 -49.89
CA GLN A 813 19.83 -29.29 -49.38
C GLN A 813 20.18 -29.17 -47.88
N LEU A 814 19.99 -30.28 -47.16
CA LEU A 814 21.08 -31.03 -46.52
C LEU A 814 20.60 -32.46 -46.29
N SER A 815 21.48 -33.44 -46.57
CA SER A 815 21.26 -34.89 -46.57
C SER A 815 20.91 -35.52 -45.21
N LEU A 816 20.34 -34.76 -44.26
CA LEU A 816 20.22 -35.10 -42.85
C LEU A 816 18.83 -35.61 -42.40
N LEU A 817 17.78 -35.55 -43.24
CA LEU A 817 16.41 -35.59 -42.71
C LEU A 817 15.49 -36.58 -43.45
N ARG A 818 15.45 -37.82 -42.95
CA ARG A 818 14.25 -38.68 -43.01
C ARG A 818 13.73 -38.88 -41.59
N ARG A 819 12.85 -37.98 -41.11
CA ARG A 819 12.09 -38.20 -39.85
C ARG A 819 11.21 -39.45 -40.02
N ARG A 820 11.53 -40.55 -39.33
CA ARG A 820 10.56 -41.64 -39.11
C ARG A 820 9.55 -41.15 -38.06
N LYS A 821 8.42 -40.58 -38.50
CA LYS A 821 7.28 -40.33 -37.60
C LYS A 821 6.80 -41.69 -37.04
N LEU A 822 6.86 -41.87 -35.72
CA LEU A 822 6.13 -42.96 -35.07
C LEU A 822 4.63 -42.72 -35.30
N ARG A 823 3.99 -43.58 -36.09
CA ARG A 823 2.52 -43.60 -36.21
C ARG A 823 1.96 -44.27 -34.97
N ILE A 824 1.45 -43.49 -34.03
CA ILE A 824 0.57 -43.99 -32.98
C ILE A 824 -0.85 -43.97 -33.56
N SER A 825 -1.44 -45.15 -33.74
CA SER A 825 -2.86 -45.27 -34.08
C SER A 825 -3.70 -44.95 -32.85
N ALA A 826 -4.31 -43.76 -32.81
CA ALA A 826 -5.35 -43.45 -31.86
C ALA A 826 -6.70 -43.89 -32.44
N HIS A 827 -7.15 -45.10 -32.12
CA HIS A 827 -8.58 -45.40 -32.22
C HIS A 827 -9.30 -44.62 -31.11
N LEU A 828 -9.85 -43.46 -31.45
CA LEU A 828 -10.79 -42.72 -30.61
C LEU A 828 -12.03 -43.58 -30.41
N ASN A 829 -12.05 -44.35 -29.33
CA ASN A 829 -13.25 -45.04 -28.90
C ASN A 829 -14.21 -44.01 -28.30
N LEU A 830 -15.07 -43.44 -29.16
CA LEU A 830 -16.16 -42.51 -28.82
C LEU A 830 -17.14 -43.06 -27.77
N SER A 831 -17.03 -44.35 -27.40
CA SER A 831 -17.85 -44.95 -26.35
C SER A 831 -17.64 -44.34 -24.96
N SER A 832 -16.49 -43.74 -24.63
CA SER A 832 -16.29 -43.10 -23.31
C SER A 832 -17.12 -41.83 -23.10
N PHE A 833 -17.57 -41.17 -24.17
CA PHE A 833 -18.53 -40.04 -24.11
C PHE A 833 -19.99 -40.49 -23.90
N THR A 834 -20.28 -41.80 -23.99
CA THR A 834 -21.66 -42.30 -23.91
C THR A 834 -22.30 -42.16 -22.53
N ARG A 835 -21.51 -41.96 -21.45
CA ARG A 835 -22.05 -41.87 -20.08
C ARG A 835 -22.90 -40.61 -19.83
N ARG A 836 -22.77 -39.56 -20.67
CA ARG A 836 -23.62 -38.34 -20.67
C ARG A 836 -24.43 -38.12 -21.95
N ARG A 837 -24.47 -39.08 -22.89
CA ARG A 837 -25.24 -38.95 -24.15
C ARG A 837 -26.75 -38.75 -23.92
N LYS A 838 -27.25 -39.04 -22.72
CA LYS A 838 -28.65 -38.77 -22.35
C LYS A 838 -29.01 -37.27 -22.29
N GLU A 839 -28.07 -36.38 -21.97
CA GLU A 839 -28.32 -34.92 -21.86
C GLU A 839 -28.17 -34.18 -23.21
N TYR A 840 -27.52 -34.79 -24.20
CA TYR A 840 -27.16 -34.15 -25.49
C TYR A 840 -27.74 -34.88 -26.71
N ARG A 841 -28.88 -35.58 -26.55
CA ARG A 841 -29.48 -36.44 -27.60
C ARG A 841 -29.81 -35.73 -28.90
N ASN A 842 -29.95 -34.41 -28.88
CA ASN A 842 -30.40 -33.59 -30.01
C ASN A 842 -29.25 -32.99 -30.84
N LEU A 843 -27.98 -33.23 -30.47
CA LEU A 843 -26.81 -32.67 -31.17
C LEU A 843 -26.29 -33.65 -32.24
N GLY A 844 -25.86 -33.12 -33.38
CA GLY A 844 -25.18 -33.89 -34.42
C GLY A 844 -23.73 -34.24 -34.06
N ASP A 845 -23.11 -35.20 -34.76
CA ASP A 845 -21.75 -35.66 -34.46
C ASP A 845 -20.69 -34.54 -34.55
N GLU A 846 -20.84 -33.61 -35.49
CA GLU A 846 -19.96 -32.45 -35.66
C GLU A 846 -20.11 -31.45 -34.51
N GLU A 847 -21.33 -31.22 -34.02
CA GLU A 847 -21.57 -30.35 -32.87
C GLU A 847 -21.02 -30.98 -31.59
N LEU A 848 -21.21 -32.30 -31.40
CA LEU A 848 -20.59 -33.05 -30.32
C LEU A 848 -19.07 -32.97 -30.36
N TYR A 849 -18.47 -33.13 -31.54
CA TYR A 849 -17.02 -32.99 -31.73
C TYR A 849 -16.54 -31.58 -31.32
N ARG A 850 -17.22 -30.52 -31.77
CA ARG A 850 -16.87 -29.13 -31.43
C ARG A 850 -16.90 -28.86 -29.92
N HIS A 851 -17.96 -29.29 -29.24
CA HIS A 851 -18.08 -29.16 -27.79
C HIS A 851 -17.02 -30.00 -27.06
N ALA A 852 -16.82 -31.25 -27.48
CA ALA A 852 -15.81 -32.13 -26.90
C ALA A 852 -14.40 -31.55 -27.06
N ARG A 853 -14.08 -30.97 -28.23
CA ARG A 853 -12.78 -30.31 -28.47
C ARG A 853 -12.57 -29.10 -27.56
N LEU A 854 -13.60 -28.28 -27.34
CA LEU A 854 -13.54 -27.15 -26.39
C LEU A 854 -13.28 -27.62 -24.96
N VAL A 855 -14.02 -28.61 -24.48
CA VAL A 855 -13.87 -29.14 -23.12
C VAL A 855 -12.50 -29.79 -22.94
N THR A 856 -12.11 -30.69 -23.84
CA THR A 856 -10.83 -31.41 -23.75
C THR A 856 -9.64 -30.47 -23.80
N SER A 857 -9.62 -29.50 -24.72
CA SER A 857 -8.53 -28.50 -24.78
C SER A 857 -8.48 -27.63 -23.52
N ALA A 858 -9.62 -27.22 -22.96
CA ALA A 858 -9.67 -26.46 -21.71
C ALA A 858 -9.21 -27.29 -20.50
N VAL A 859 -9.53 -28.59 -20.46
CA VAL A 859 -9.06 -29.51 -19.42
C VAL A 859 -7.55 -29.70 -19.51
N ILE A 860 -7.01 -29.90 -20.71
CA ILE A 860 -5.55 -30.01 -20.94
C ILE A 860 -4.84 -28.75 -20.46
N ALA A 861 -5.31 -27.56 -20.87
CA ALA A 861 -4.74 -26.29 -20.42
C ALA A 861 -4.82 -26.10 -18.90
N LYS A 862 -5.93 -26.51 -18.29
CA LYS A 862 -6.10 -26.47 -16.83
C LYS A 862 -5.09 -27.35 -16.11
N VAL A 863 -5.00 -28.62 -16.50
CA VAL A 863 -4.04 -29.58 -15.92
C VAL A 863 -2.61 -29.07 -16.09
N HIS A 864 -2.27 -28.55 -17.28
CA HIS A 864 -0.96 -27.98 -17.50
C HIS A 864 -0.66 -26.82 -16.54
N THR A 865 -1.62 -25.91 -16.36
CA THR A 865 -1.46 -24.69 -15.54
C THR A 865 -1.38 -24.99 -14.04
N ILE A 866 -2.35 -25.72 -13.47
CA ILE A 866 -2.51 -25.83 -12.01
C ILE A 866 -1.95 -27.12 -11.39
N ASP A 867 -1.42 -28.02 -12.22
CA ASP A 867 -0.89 -29.32 -11.80
C ASP A 867 0.53 -29.52 -12.34
N TRP A 868 0.71 -29.65 -13.66
CA TRP A 868 2.03 -29.91 -14.26
C TRP A 868 3.05 -28.80 -13.97
N THR A 869 2.68 -27.53 -14.17
CA THR A 869 3.59 -26.40 -13.96
C THR A 869 3.95 -26.23 -12.48
N VAL A 870 3.02 -26.57 -11.58
CA VAL A 870 3.23 -26.50 -10.13
C VAL A 870 4.31 -27.49 -9.69
N GLU A 871 4.34 -28.71 -10.23
CA GLU A 871 5.38 -29.69 -9.92
C GLU A 871 6.74 -29.31 -10.52
N LEU A 872 6.75 -28.66 -11.69
CA LEU A 872 7.98 -28.13 -12.30
C LEU A 872 8.62 -27.01 -11.45
N LEU A 873 7.78 -26.13 -10.90
CA LEU A 873 8.15 -24.86 -10.25
C LEU A 873 8.09 -24.90 -8.71
N LYS A 874 8.04 -26.11 -8.13
CA LYS A 874 7.71 -26.49 -6.74
C LYS A 874 8.14 -25.53 -5.61
N THR A 875 7.46 -24.39 -5.53
CA THR A 875 7.64 -23.33 -4.54
C THR A 875 6.27 -22.75 -4.20
N ASP A 876 6.07 -22.29 -2.97
CA ASP A 876 4.78 -21.76 -2.52
C ASP A 876 4.32 -20.55 -3.34
N THR A 877 5.26 -19.68 -3.73
CA THR A 877 5.00 -18.50 -4.57
C THR A 877 4.44 -18.90 -5.94
N LEU A 878 5.03 -19.90 -6.60
CA LEU A 878 4.60 -20.32 -7.93
C LEU A 878 3.36 -21.21 -7.87
N LEU A 879 3.19 -22.00 -6.82
CA LEU A 879 1.92 -22.69 -6.54
C LEU A 879 0.77 -21.68 -6.48
N ALA A 880 0.94 -20.60 -5.70
CA ALA A 880 -0.06 -19.55 -5.57
C ALA A 880 -0.26 -18.78 -6.89
N GLY A 881 0.83 -18.47 -7.60
CA GLY A 881 0.81 -17.72 -8.85
C GLY A 881 0.10 -18.47 -9.98
N MET A 882 0.43 -19.75 -10.18
CA MET A 882 -0.16 -20.58 -11.22
C MET A 882 -1.64 -20.89 -10.97
N ARG A 883 -2.02 -21.13 -9.70
CA ARG A 883 -3.44 -21.23 -9.33
C ARG A 883 -4.14 -19.88 -9.48
N GLY A 884 -3.45 -18.78 -9.20
CA GLY A 884 -3.90 -17.40 -9.40
C GLY A 884 -4.18 -17.08 -10.87
N ASN A 885 -3.38 -17.59 -11.83
CA ASN A 885 -3.68 -17.43 -13.25
C ASN A 885 -5.07 -18.00 -13.61
N TRP A 886 -5.45 -19.14 -13.02
CA TRP A 886 -6.75 -19.77 -13.30
C TRP A 886 -7.91 -19.19 -12.48
N TYR A 887 -7.73 -19.00 -11.17
CA TYR A 887 -8.80 -18.66 -10.23
C TYR A 887 -8.73 -17.24 -9.67
N GLY A 888 -7.62 -16.53 -9.87
CA GLY A 888 -7.31 -15.25 -9.23
C GLY A 888 -6.88 -15.41 -7.78
N LEU A 889 -6.38 -14.32 -7.17
CA LEU A 889 -5.94 -14.30 -5.77
C LEU A 889 -7.09 -14.54 -4.78
N LEU A 890 -8.33 -14.30 -5.16
CA LEU A 890 -9.51 -14.63 -4.34
C LEU A 890 -9.78 -16.14 -4.27
N GLY A 891 -9.17 -16.91 -5.17
CA GLY A 891 -9.20 -18.37 -5.15
C GLY A 891 -10.47 -19.00 -5.69
N LYS A 892 -10.42 -20.32 -5.83
CA LYS A 892 -11.47 -21.14 -6.46
C LYS A 892 -12.82 -21.01 -5.76
N SER A 893 -12.85 -21.15 -4.43
CA SER A 893 -14.09 -21.13 -3.65
C SER A 893 -14.87 -19.83 -3.84
N PHE A 894 -14.15 -18.70 -3.85
CA PHE A 894 -14.76 -17.39 -4.11
C PHE A 894 -15.29 -17.31 -5.54
N LYS A 895 -14.46 -17.62 -6.54
CA LYS A 895 -14.84 -17.51 -7.96
C LYS A 895 -16.00 -18.43 -8.34
N ASP A 896 -16.05 -19.64 -7.79
CA ASP A 896 -17.16 -20.57 -8.02
C ASP A 896 -18.47 -20.06 -7.39
N LYS A 897 -18.41 -19.39 -6.24
CA LYS A 897 -19.59 -18.92 -5.49
C LYS A 897 -20.12 -17.56 -5.99
N PHE A 898 -19.24 -16.65 -6.35
CA PHE A 898 -19.59 -15.25 -6.66
C PHE A 898 -19.32 -14.85 -8.11
N GLY A 899 -18.76 -15.74 -8.92
CA GLY A 899 -18.38 -15.46 -10.31
C GLY A 899 -17.08 -14.66 -10.44
N HIS A 900 -16.78 -14.24 -11.67
CA HIS A 900 -15.56 -13.49 -11.98
C HIS A 900 -15.71 -12.01 -11.62
N VAL A 901 -14.85 -11.49 -10.73
CA VAL A 901 -14.95 -10.13 -10.16
C VAL A 901 -14.48 -8.97 -11.06
N GLY A 902 -13.92 -9.31 -12.23
CA GLY A 902 -13.33 -8.34 -13.15
C GLY A 902 -11.86 -8.08 -12.77
N GLY A 903 -10.98 -8.14 -13.77
CA GLY A 903 -9.53 -8.04 -13.59
C GLY A 903 -8.83 -9.37 -13.38
N ALA A 904 -7.70 -9.55 -14.06
CA ALA A 904 -6.93 -10.80 -14.10
C ALA A 904 -6.30 -11.18 -12.75
N ILE A 905 -5.90 -10.19 -11.94
CA ILE A 905 -5.22 -10.42 -10.65
C ILE A 905 -6.18 -11.07 -9.64
N LEU A 906 -7.39 -10.51 -9.49
CA LEU A 906 -8.34 -10.97 -8.48
C LEU A 906 -9.20 -12.15 -8.94
N GLY A 907 -9.57 -12.18 -10.23
CA GLY A 907 -10.44 -13.20 -10.82
C GLY A 907 -9.73 -14.27 -11.64
N GLY A 908 -8.44 -14.12 -11.95
CA GLY A 908 -7.71 -14.96 -12.89
C GLY A 908 -7.89 -14.49 -14.33
N VAL A 909 -7.04 -14.93 -15.26
CA VAL A 909 -7.20 -14.60 -16.70
C VAL A 909 -8.34 -15.40 -17.35
N VAL A 910 -8.66 -16.58 -16.80
CA VAL A 910 -9.72 -17.45 -17.32
C VAL A 910 -11.09 -16.88 -16.95
N GLY A 911 -11.92 -16.55 -17.94
CA GLY A 911 -13.25 -15.96 -17.71
C GLY A 911 -13.28 -14.44 -17.67
N LEU A 912 -12.20 -13.78 -18.11
CA LEU A 912 -12.24 -12.36 -18.46
C LEU A 912 -13.29 -12.10 -19.55
N LYS A 913 -13.88 -10.90 -19.53
CA LYS A 913 -14.94 -10.51 -20.47
C LYS A 913 -14.46 -10.35 -21.92
N LYS A 914 -13.16 -10.12 -22.12
CA LYS A 914 -12.52 -9.96 -23.43
C LYS A 914 -11.17 -10.67 -23.41
N PRO A 915 -10.72 -11.23 -24.56
CA PRO A 915 -9.33 -11.64 -24.71
C PRO A 915 -8.42 -10.41 -24.62
N GLU A 916 -7.20 -10.61 -24.15
CA GLU A 916 -6.16 -9.57 -24.00
C GLU A 916 -4.90 -10.04 -24.73
N ASN A 917 -4.35 -9.19 -25.58
CA ASN A 917 -3.16 -9.46 -26.39
C ASN A 917 -2.10 -8.35 -26.26
N HIS A 918 -2.36 -7.33 -25.41
CA HIS A 918 -1.45 -6.20 -25.18
C HIS A 918 -1.08 -5.44 -26.46
N GLY A 919 -1.98 -5.43 -27.45
CA GLY A 919 -1.78 -4.74 -28.73
C GLY A 919 -0.88 -5.49 -29.73
N VAL A 920 -0.43 -6.71 -29.40
CA VAL A 920 0.41 -7.55 -30.27
C VAL A 920 -0.37 -8.81 -30.66
N PRO A 921 -0.52 -9.13 -31.96
CA PRO A 921 -1.23 -10.34 -32.39
C PRO A 921 -0.67 -11.61 -31.76
N TYR A 922 -1.54 -12.52 -31.34
CA TYR A 922 -1.11 -13.72 -30.63
C TYR A 922 -0.23 -14.62 -31.52
N SER A 923 0.94 -14.98 -30.98
CA SER A 923 1.84 -15.99 -31.54
C SER A 923 2.70 -16.60 -30.43
N LEU A 924 3.16 -17.83 -30.63
CA LEU A 924 4.33 -18.34 -29.90
C LEU A 924 5.59 -17.78 -30.56
N THR A 925 6.67 -17.71 -29.81
CA THR A 925 7.88 -16.97 -30.21
C THR A 925 9.09 -17.87 -30.45
N GLU A 926 10.08 -17.37 -31.18
CA GLU A 926 11.36 -18.09 -31.39
C GLU A 926 12.12 -18.30 -30.08
N GLU A 927 12.02 -17.35 -29.14
CA GLU A 927 12.56 -17.49 -27.80
C GLU A 927 11.83 -18.61 -27.02
N PHE A 928 10.50 -18.74 -27.19
CA PHE A 928 9.71 -19.81 -26.55
C PHE A 928 10.14 -21.19 -27.04
N VAL A 929 10.40 -21.32 -28.34
CA VAL A 929 10.92 -22.57 -28.92
C VAL A 929 12.26 -22.93 -28.28
N SER A 930 13.11 -21.95 -28.03
CA SER A 930 14.48 -22.16 -27.52
C SER A 930 14.49 -22.54 -26.03
N VAL A 931 13.69 -21.86 -25.20
CA VAL A 931 13.64 -22.13 -23.75
C VAL A 931 12.94 -23.45 -23.40
N TYR A 932 12.03 -23.93 -24.24
CA TYR A 932 11.34 -25.22 -24.06
C TYR A 932 12.13 -26.43 -24.62
N ARG A 933 13.42 -26.26 -24.98
CA ARG A 933 14.31 -27.36 -25.39
C ARG A 933 14.80 -28.20 -24.20
N MET A 934 13.87 -28.87 -23.52
CA MET A 934 14.13 -29.64 -22.29
C MET A 934 14.46 -31.12 -22.54
N HIS A 935 15.18 -31.44 -23.63
CA HIS A 935 15.49 -32.82 -24.04
C HIS A 935 16.29 -33.61 -22.99
N SER A 936 17.02 -32.90 -22.12
CA SER A 936 17.75 -33.52 -21.02
C SER A 936 16.85 -34.31 -20.07
N LEU A 937 15.53 -34.03 -20.02
CA LEU A 937 14.56 -34.74 -19.17
C LEU A 937 14.46 -36.25 -19.47
N LEU A 938 14.84 -36.66 -20.69
CA LEU A 938 14.72 -38.06 -21.14
C LEU A 938 15.83 -38.95 -20.55
N PRO A 939 15.52 -40.16 -20.04
CA PRO A 939 16.52 -41.10 -19.52
C PRO A 939 17.24 -41.86 -20.65
N ASP A 940 18.37 -42.50 -20.33
CA ASP A 940 19.11 -43.32 -21.31
C ASP A 940 18.37 -44.61 -21.67
N TYR A 941 17.55 -45.12 -20.75
CA TYR A 941 16.71 -46.30 -20.95
C TYR A 941 15.46 -46.22 -20.07
N LEU A 942 14.35 -46.76 -20.58
CA LEU A 942 13.13 -46.94 -19.80
C LEU A 942 13.05 -48.39 -19.32
N GLN A 943 13.52 -48.67 -18.10
CA GLN A 943 13.40 -50.00 -17.49
C GLN A 943 11.96 -50.24 -17.01
N LEU A 944 11.18 -50.99 -17.79
CA LEU A 944 9.83 -51.42 -17.42
C LEU A 944 9.95 -52.65 -16.51
N ARG A 945 9.79 -52.49 -15.19
CA ARG A 945 9.73 -53.64 -14.25
C ARG A 945 8.45 -54.43 -14.48
N ASP A 946 8.55 -55.75 -14.44
CA ASP A 946 7.39 -56.64 -14.52
C ASP A 946 6.77 -56.82 -13.13
N ILE A 947 5.69 -56.09 -12.86
CA ILE A 947 5.02 -56.04 -11.55
C ILE A 947 4.31 -57.37 -11.20
N SER A 948 4.21 -58.29 -12.16
CA SER A 948 3.63 -59.63 -12.00
C SER A 948 4.64 -60.76 -11.75
N ALA A 949 5.94 -60.48 -11.79
CA ALA A 949 6.97 -61.51 -11.65
C ALA A 949 7.61 -61.51 -10.24
N ALA A 950 7.79 -62.70 -9.66
CA ALA A 950 8.53 -62.88 -8.42
C ALA A 950 10.00 -62.42 -8.58
N PRO A 951 10.68 -61.97 -7.51
CA PRO A 951 12.05 -61.47 -7.59
C PRO A 951 12.99 -62.55 -8.16
N GLY A 952 13.56 -62.34 -9.35
CA GLY A 952 14.59 -63.23 -9.94
C GLY A 952 14.34 -63.76 -11.35
N SER A 953 13.21 -63.48 -12.02
CA SER A 953 13.00 -63.97 -13.41
C SER A 953 13.60 -63.02 -14.46
N HIS A 954 14.62 -63.48 -15.19
CA HIS A 954 15.15 -62.82 -16.39
C HIS A 954 14.30 -63.18 -17.62
N LYS A 955 13.18 -62.49 -17.84
CA LYS A 955 12.53 -62.43 -19.17
C LYS A 955 12.70 -61.02 -19.74
N SER A 956 13.09 -60.94 -21.01
CA SER A 956 13.21 -59.68 -21.75
C SER A 956 11.85 -58.96 -21.76
N PRO A 957 11.80 -57.64 -21.48
CA PRO A 957 10.53 -56.92 -21.48
C PRO A 957 9.91 -56.90 -22.89
N PRO A 958 8.57 -57.04 -23.02
CA PRO A 958 7.90 -56.96 -24.31
C PRO A 958 7.96 -55.53 -24.89
N SER A 959 7.85 -55.39 -26.22
CA SER A 959 7.74 -54.09 -26.88
C SER A 959 6.55 -53.29 -26.35
N ALA A 960 6.66 -51.96 -26.29
CA ALA A 960 5.67 -51.06 -25.68
C ALA A 960 4.23 -51.25 -26.20
N GLU A 961 4.08 -51.70 -27.45
CA GLU A 961 2.79 -52.01 -28.09
C GLU A 961 2.02 -53.17 -27.45
N LYS A 962 2.68 -54.02 -26.64
CA LYS A 962 2.08 -55.21 -26.01
C LYS A 962 1.69 -54.99 -24.54
N ILE A 963 1.87 -53.79 -23.99
CA ILE A 963 1.59 -53.47 -22.58
C ILE A 963 0.25 -52.71 -22.49
N PRO A 964 -0.73 -53.15 -21.66
CA PRO A 964 -1.98 -52.41 -21.45
C PRO A 964 -1.73 -50.99 -20.94
N LEU A 965 -2.48 -50.01 -21.45
CA LEU A 965 -2.28 -48.58 -21.15
C LEU A 965 -2.23 -48.25 -19.64
N PRO A 966 -3.12 -48.77 -18.77
CA PRO A 966 -3.04 -48.49 -17.33
C PRO A 966 -1.73 -48.98 -16.69
N SER A 967 -1.26 -50.16 -17.10
CA SER A 967 0.01 -50.73 -16.62
C SER A 967 1.21 -49.95 -17.14
N LEU A 968 1.15 -49.45 -18.39
CA LEU A 968 2.18 -48.59 -18.95
C LEU A 968 2.26 -47.25 -18.20
N ILE A 969 1.12 -46.61 -17.94
CA ILE A 969 1.05 -45.34 -17.18
C ILE A 969 1.60 -45.54 -15.76
N GLY A 970 1.22 -46.63 -15.06
CA GLY A 970 1.77 -46.94 -13.73
C GLY A 970 3.30 -47.10 -13.75
N ARG A 971 3.83 -47.86 -14.72
CA ARG A 971 5.28 -48.09 -14.87
C ARG A 971 6.06 -46.81 -15.22
N VAL A 972 5.46 -45.92 -16.03
CA VAL A 972 6.05 -44.61 -16.38
C VAL A 972 5.97 -43.64 -15.19
N GLY A 973 4.91 -43.70 -14.39
CA GLY A 973 4.70 -42.85 -13.22
C GLY A 973 5.70 -43.08 -12.08
N GLU A 974 6.19 -44.31 -11.93
CA GLU A 974 7.21 -44.69 -10.92
C GLU A 974 8.64 -44.28 -11.30
N LYS A 975 8.89 -43.97 -12.58
CA LYS A 975 10.22 -43.61 -13.08
C LYS A 975 10.43 -42.10 -13.01
N THR A 976 11.53 -41.72 -12.37
CA THR A 976 11.98 -40.33 -12.26
C THR A 976 12.54 -39.85 -13.61
N SER A 977 12.26 -38.59 -13.94
CA SER A 977 12.89 -37.93 -15.08
C SER A 977 14.32 -37.52 -14.75
N SER A 978 15.13 -37.25 -15.77
CA SER A 978 16.41 -36.56 -15.52
C SER A 978 16.15 -35.08 -15.26
N GLY A 979 16.94 -34.45 -14.40
CA GLY A 979 16.80 -33.00 -14.20
C GLY A 979 17.38 -32.20 -15.37
N ILE A 980 16.83 -31.01 -15.62
CA ILE A 980 17.47 -30.01 -16.51
C ILE A 980 18.85 -29.66 -15.92
N GLY A 981 19.90 -29.53 -16.72
CA GLY A 981 21.21 -29.15 -16.20
C GLY A 981 22.41 -29.56 -17.06
N PHE A 982 23.57 -28.99 -16.73
CA PHE A 982 24.85 -29.19 -17.41
C PHE A 982 25.27 -30.67 -17.49
N VAL A 983 25.77 -31.12 -18.66
CA VAL A 983 26.28 -32.49 -18.92
C VAL A 983 25.21 -33.59 -18.69
N LYS A 984 24.06 -33.49 -19.37
CA LYS A 984 22.91 -34.41 -19.18
C LYS A 984 22.19 -34.86 -20.46
N LEU A 985 22.68 -34.58 -21.65
CA LEU A 985 22.03 -35.00 -22.91
C LEU A 985 22.34 -36.47 -23.23
N MET A 986 21.31 -37.27 -23.56
CA MET A 986 21.44 -38.71 -23.82
C MET A 986 22.47 -39.03 -24.92
N VAL A 987 23.39 -39.98 -24.67
CA VAL A 987 24.50 -40.33 -25.58
C VAL A 987 24.01 -40.83 -26.95
N SER A 988 22.84 -41.48 -27.03
CA SER A 988 22.25 -41.94 -28.29
C SER A 988 21.78 -40.80 -29.20
N MET A 989 21.41 -39.64 -28.64
CA MET A 989 21.14 -38.42 -29.41
C MET A 989 22.43 -37.74 -29.87
N GLY A 990 23.55 -37.96 -29.17
CA GLY A 990 24.88 -37.44 -29.54
C GLY A 990 25.56 -38.23 -30.68
N HIS A 991 25.27 -39.52 -30.86
CA HIS A 991 25.88 -40.36 -31.90
C HIS A 991 25.20 -40.25 -33.28
N GLN A 992 23.94 -39.81 -33.35
CA GLN A 992 23.35 -39.42 -34.63
C GLN A 992 23.82 -38.01 -34.95
N ALA A 993 24.69 -37.86 -35.96
CA ALA A 993 25.22 -36.56 -36.38
C ALA A 993 24.15 -35.48 -36.62
N SER A 994 22.87 -35.86 -36.84
CA SER A 994 21.72 -34.96 -36.95
C SER A 994 21.15 -34.45 -35.62
N GLY A 995 21.20 -35.23 -34.53
CA GLY A 995 20.56 -34.91 -33.24
C GLY A 995 21.39 -33.95 -32.36
N ALA A 996 22.70 -33.89 -32.56
CA ALA A 996 23.62 -33.01 -31.83
C ALA A 996 23.71 -31.59 -32.41
N LEU A 997 23.42 -31.40 -33.71
CA LEU A 997 23.52 -30.11 -34.41
C LEU A 997 22.25 -29.25 -34.29
N GLU A 998 21.06 -29.86 -34.23
CA GLU A 998 19.77 -29.16 -34.16
C GLU A 998 19.62 -28.24 -32.92
N PRO A 999 19.99 -28.63 -31.68
CA PRO A 999 19.82 -27.77 -30.50
C PRO A 999 20.69 -26.51 -30.52
N TRP A 1000 21.72 -26.49 -31.37
CA TRP A 1000 22.83 -25.54 -31.31
C TRP A 1000 22.85 -24.58 -32.51
N ASN A 1001 22.70 -25.10 -33.74
CA ASN A 1001 22.56 -24.24 -34.91
C ASN A 1001 21.22 -23.51 -34.93
N TYR A 1002 20.17 -24.08 -34.31
CA TYR A 1002 18.83 -23.54 -34.44
C TYR A 1002 18.68 -22.12 -33.86
N PRO A 1003 19.06 -21.82 -32.59
CA PRO A 1003 18.93 -20.45 -32.07
C PRO A 1003 19.75 -19.45 -32.90
N VAL A 1004 20.97 -19.83 -33.29
CA VAL A 1004 21.89 -18.99 -34.07
C VAL A 1004 21.38 -18.74 -35.49
N GLU A 1005 20.86 -19.77 -36.18
CA GLU A 1005 20.27 -19.69 -37.52
C GLU A 1005 19.00 -18.83 -37.53
N ARG A 1006 18.22 -18.89 -36.45
CA ARG A 1006 16.97 -18.14 -36.26
C ARG A 1006 17.18 -16.78 -35.60
N ASN A 1007 18.42 -16.32 -35.43
CA ASN A 1007 18.80 -15.04 -34.83
C ASN A 1007 18.26 -14.84 -33.40
N VAL A 1008 18.08 -15.91 -32.63
CA VAL A 1008 17.78 -15.86 -31.20
C VAL A 1008 19.04 -15.44 -30.45
N ALA A 1009 18.91 -14.49 -29.52
CA ALA A 1009 20.02 -13.95 -28.75
C ALA A 1009 20.77 -15.05 -27.94
N ARG A 1010 22.09 -14.90 -27.83
CA ARG A 1010 22.94 -15.67 -26.91
C ARG A 1010 22.62 -15.35 -25.46
N TYR A 1011 23.13 -16.11 -24.50
CA TYR A 1011 22.67 -16.09 -23.11
C TYR A 1011 22.68 -14.69 -22.47
N ASN A 1012 23.79 -13.93 -22.55
CA ASN A 1012 23.87 -12.60 -21.93
C ASN A 1012 22.95 -11.59 -22.60
N GLU A 1013 22.92 -11.57 -23.93
CA GLU A 1013 22.03 -10.69 -24.68
C GLU A 1013 20.55 -11.05 -24.48
N PHE A 1014 20.26 -12.34 -24.29
CA PHE A 1014 18.93 -12.81 -23.94
C PHE A 1014 18.50 -12.32 -22.54
N ARG A 1015 19.43 -12.32 -21.57
CA ARG A 1015 19.19 -11.72 -20.25
C ARG A 1015 18.94 -10.22 -20.37
N ARG A 1016 19.75 -9.49 -21.15
CA ARG A 1016 19.54 -8.06 -21.38
C ARG A 1016 18.17 -7.78 -22.00
N GLY A 1017 17.79 -8.55 -23.01
CA GLY A 1017 16.49 -8.47 -23.66
C GLY A 1017 15.33 -8.63 -22.68
N LEU A 1018 15.44 -9.52 -21.69
CA LEU A 1018 14.46 -9.72 -20.62
C LEU A 1018 14.69 -8.84 -19.39
N LEU A 1019 15.47 -7.76 -19.53
CA LEU A 1019 15.77 -6.82 -18.45
C LEU A 1019 16.34 -7.51 -17.19
N LEU A 1020 17.17 -8.54 -17.39
CA LEU A 1020 17.87 -9.30 -16.36
C LEU A 1020 19.36 -8.97 -16.37
N ILE A 1021 19.92 -8.77 -15.17
CA ILE A 1021 21.33 -8.40 -15.01
C ILE A 1021 22.20 -9.47 -15.71
N PRO A 1022 23.06 -9.10 -16.68
CA PRO A 1022 23.93 -10.03 -17.39
C PRO A 1022 25.01 -10.57 -16.44
N ILE A 1023 25.61 -11.71 -16.80
CA ILE A 1023 26.77 -12.25 -16.06
C ILE A 1023 28.05 -11.56 -16.51
N SER A 1024 28.98 -11.35 -15.57
CA SER A 1024 30.28 -10.73 -15.83
C SER A 1024 31.43 -11.75 -15.81
N LYS A 1025 31.21 -12.88 -15.12
CA LYS A 1025 32.15 -14.00 -14.97
C LYS A 1025 31.38 -15.31 -14.80
N TRP A 1026 32.04 -16.44 -15.04
CA TRP A 1026 31.42 -17.77 -14.93
C TRP A 1026 30.83 -18.09 -13.55
N GLY A 1027 31.45 -17.58 -12.48
CA GLY A 1027 30.94 -17.73 -11.11
C GLY A 1027 29.60 -17.03 -10.84
N ASP A 1028 29.19 -16.09 -11.70
CA ASP A 1028 27.85 -15.48 -11.59
C ASP A 1028 26.75 -16.43 -12.11
N LEU A 1029 27.13 -17.41 -12.96
CA LEU A 1029 26.24 -18.37 -13.59
C LEU A 1029 26.04 -19.63 -12.73
N THR A 1030 27.13 -20.15 -12.15
CA THR A 1030 27.13 -21.41 -11.41
C THR A 1030 28.22 -21.44 -10.34
N ASP A 1031 27.99 -22.19 -9.25
CA ASP A 1031 28.99 -22.46 -8.21
C ASP A 1031 29.76 -23.78 -8.45
N ASP A 1032 29.43 -24.51 -9.53
CA ASP A 1032 30.05 -25.80 -9.84
C ASP A 1032 31.39 -25.59 -10.58
N GLN A 1033 32.49 -25.85 -9.90
CA GLN A 1033 33.84 -25.61 -10.40
C GLN A 1033 34.15 -26.42 -11.66
N GLU A 1034 33.65 -27.66 -11.78
CA GLU A 1034 33.83 -28.48 -12.99
C GLU A 1034 33.11 -27.85 -14.20
N VAL A 1035 31.97 -27.20 -13.96
CA VAL A 1035 31.21 -26.48 -14.98
C VAL A 1035 31.94 -25.21 -15.41
N ILE A 1036 32.49 -24.45 -14.45
CA ILE A 1036 33.27 -23.23 -14.73
C ILE A 1036 34.50 -23.56 -15.59
N GLU A 1037 35.24 -24.61 -15.24
CA GLU A 1037 36.42 -25.05 -16.01
C GLU A 1037 36.04 -25.47 -17.43
N ALA A 1038 34.95 -26.22 -17.59
CA ALA A 1038 34.47 -26.64 -18.89
C ALA A 1038 33.97 -25.47 -19.76
N LEU A 1039 33.32 -24.48 -19.15
CA LEU A 1039 32.91 -23.25 -19.82
C LEU A 1039 34.14 -22.44 -20.29
N HIS A 1040 35.13 -22.29 -19.42
CA HIS A 1040 36.38 -21.61 -19.75
C HIS A 1040 37.17 -22.34 -20.85
N GLU A 1041 37.13 -23.67 -20.88
CA GLU A 1041 37.80 -24.45 -21.93
C GLU A 1041 37.17 -24.21 -23.33
N VAL A 1042 35.87 -23.97 -23.40
CA VAL A 1042 35.12 -23.83 -24.66
C VAL A 1042 34.98 -22.37 -25.11
N TYR A 1043 34.73 -21.44 -24.18
CA TYR A 1043 34.47 -20.03 -24.46
C TYR A 1043 35.57 -19.07 -23.96
N GLY A 1044 36.61 -19.56 -23.29
CA GLY A 1044 37.60 -18.69 -22.63
C GLY A 1044 36.97 -17.85 -21.52
N ASP A 1045 37.34 -16.57 -21.44
CA ASP A 1045 36.71 -15.58 -20.55
C ASP A 1045 35.56 -14.79 -21.23
N GLU A 1046 35.18 -15.16 -22.46
CA GLU A 1046 34.20 -14.43 -23.28
C GLU A 1046 32.75 -14.83 -22.95
N VAL A 1047 32.24 -14.35 -21.80
CA VAL A 1047 30.86 -14.63 -21.35
C VAL A 1047 29.75 -14.18 -22.31
N GLU A 1048 30.03 -13.22 -23.20
CA GLU A 1048 29.10 -12.75 -24.24
C GLU A 1048 28.86 -13.80 -25.33
N GLU A 1049 29.82 -14.68 -25.56
CA GLU A 1049 29.73 -15.72 -26.57
C GLU A 1049 28.97 -16.96 -26.07
N LEU A 1050 28.56 -17.00 -24.79
CA LEU A 1050 27.87 -18.14 -24.20
C LEU A 1050 26.51 -18.41 -24.87
N ASP A 1051 26.34 -19.60 -25.42
CA ASP A 1051 25.07 -20.02 -26.03
C ASP A 1051 23.92 -20.13 -25.04
N LEU A 1052 22.73 -19.71 -25.49
CA LEU A 1052 21.52 -19.66 -24.67
C LEU A 1052 21.22 -21.01 -24.02
N LEU A 1053 21.24 -22.12 -24.78
CA LEU A 1053 20.94 -23.44 -24.24
C LEU A 1053 21.96 -23.88 -23.20
N VAL A 1054 23.25 -23.58 -23.41
CA VAL A 1054 24.31 -23.92 -22.46
C VAL A 1054 24.13 -23.12 -21.17
N GLY A 1055 23.88 -21.81 -21.28
CA GLY A 1055 23.62 -20.96 -20.14
C GLY A 1055 22.36 -21.37 -19.35
N LEU A 1056 21.26 -21.71 -20.03
CA LEU A 1056 20.04 -22.22 -19.37
C LEU A 1056 20.27 -23.52 -18.59
N MET A 1057 21.20 -24.37 -19.06
CA MET A 1057 21.55 -25.64 -18.41
C MET A 1057 22.60 -25.47 -17.31
N ALA A 1058 23.50 -24.49 -17.44
CA ALA A 1058 24.55 -24.19 -16.47
C ALA A 1058 24.05 -23.33 -15.31
N GLU A 1059 23.04 -22.48 -15.52
CA GLU A 1059 22.57 -21.53 -14.52
C GLU A 1059 22.08 -22.23 -13.24
N LYS A 1060 22.50 -21.66 -12.10
CA LYS A 1060 22.11 -22.11 -10.77
C LYS A 1060 20.58 -22.17 -10.64
N LYS A 1061 20.08 -23.34 -10.24
CA LYS A 1061 18.65 -23.56 -10.00
C LYS A 1061 18.20 -22.87 -8.73
N LEU A 1062 16.94 -22.44 -8.73
CA LEU A 1062 16.28 -22.01 -7.49
C LEU A 1062 16.06 -23.24 -6.59
N GLN A 1063 16.10 -23.01 -5.28
CA GLN A 1063 15.85 -24.05 -4.28
C GLN A 1063 14.50 -24.73 -4.56
N ASP A 1064 14.51 -26.06 -4.63
CA ASP A 1064 13.36 -26.93 -4.93
C ASP A 1064 12.73 -26.77 -6.33
N SER A 1065 13.28 -25.94 -7.23
CA SER A 1065 12.83 -25.79 -8.63
C SER A 1065 13.67 -26.63 -9.59
N GLN A 1066 13.05 -27.16 -10.65
CA GLN A 1066 13.80 -27.77 -11.76
C GLN A 1066 14.31 -26.76 -12.79
N LEU A 1067 13.81 -25.51 -12.76
CA LEU A 1067 14.22 -24.42 -13.65
C LEU A 1067 15.18 -23.46 -12.97
N ALA A 1068 16.12 -22.95 -13.78
CA ALA A 1068 16.95 -21.80 -13.44
C ALA A 1068 16.13 -20.50 -13.46
N ARG A 1069 16.69 -19.42 -12.89
CA ARG A 1069 16.00 -18.13 -12.75
C ARG A 1069 15.57 -17.53 -14.10
N LEU A 1070 16.43 -17.55 -15.11
CA LEU A 1070 16.08 -17.06 -16.46
C LEU A 1070 14.89 -17.81 -17.04
N LEU A 1071 14.96 -19.14 -17.02
CA LEU A 1071 13.95 -20.02 -17.58
C LEU A 1071 12.61 -19.87 -16.87
N LEU A 1072 12.63 -19.68 -15.56
CA LEU A 1072 11.44 -19.44 -14.75
C LEU A 1072 10.82 -18.08 -15.03
N LEU A 1073 11.60 -17.00 -15.09
CA LEU A 1073 11.02 -15.67 -15.33
C LEU A 1073 10.46 -15.50 -16.74
N TYR A 1074 10.96 -16.30 -17.68
CA TYR A 1074 10.38 -16.41 -19.01
C TYR A 1074 9.09 -17.24 -19.05
N SER A 1075 9.03 -18.34 -18.28
CA SER A 1075 7.90 -19.29 -18.26
C SER A 1075 6.72 -18.76 -17.45
#